data_AF-A0A1M6JZ03-F1
#
_entry.id   AF-A0A1M6JZ03-F1
#
_cell.length_a   1.000
_cell.length_b   1.000
_cell.length_c   1.000
_cell.angle_alpha   90.00
_cell.angle_beta   90.00
_cell.angle_gamma   90.00
#
_symmetry.space_group_name_H-M   'P 1'
#
loop_
_entity.id
_entity.type
_entity.pdbx_description
1 polymer ?
#
loop_
_entity_poly.entity_id
_entity_poly.type
_entity_poly.pdbx_seq_one_letter_code
_entity_poly.pdbx_strand_id
1 'polypeptide(L)'
;MQISNPSPQFLPRLAGRLLLVALTFAWVWGLSGFSLAVSPDGTLKARGDWAYPPYETLENGKPVGFNLDVLNAVCRIMGYKPEISLGPWKEVREDLEKGRIDMITGMFYSPDRDQHVDFSSPHVIVTHGLFVKKGSKIRSMEGIKNARIAVQEGDIMHDYVLSQKLGKQILTARDQSGVLKLVASGKADCALVPKMQGLYYARKNGLNNLVTVGPPILPREYCFAVREGDASLLAGLNEGLRILRASGEFEQIHRKWFGVFEPEPASKMLKKYLLWVILPLIFLLLMAYLWTRVLKRQVQIQTRALMASEQRFAGLLDRLNEVVYRMSIPDGKYEYCSQASKLIFGYTPEEILSTPKIIKEIVHPDWIPMFKREWESLLAGKVPPSYEYKIVDKNGKERWIYQTNTGVFDEEGSIIAIEGCCTDITERKEAEEKVQEHLTFFKHLTRVEQELSGEQELEEALDKVLGEVLDVFQCDRAWLLYPLDPEAPSIQISWERARPEYENPEIQRRDIPMTPGMARMFAGYIETKAPGEQYFEPGDLDIDPENRLKVQSLLAVAMFPQTGKPWLFGLHQCSHSREWTDWEKNLFNEIGLRIGEALNSLLLLRDIRQSEEMFRAITEHTSDSISIFSPEMTIKYVSPSTARLSGFDYNQFIGADYQTFIHPEDQLEFEEVLHRAMQSEGETFTIEDARLINASGEYVHYQVLVVSLLETPGINGIVVNCRDLTSRQEAEREMTRLRRLLSDIINSMPSALIGVDENGEITHWNLGAEKFSGIGESQALGRTLRETFSHILTLCDLVQKSQSTGKPHKETNVPVKIQGRQQFLDVTIYPLTSEDRGGAVIRLDDVTEQMRIEEMMIQSEKMLSVGGLAAGMAHEINNPLAGMIQNAEVLLNRLSENLPANLKEASNLGMDLGSIKAYMENRGIFTMLNNIRESGQRAAAIVDNMLGFSRKTESLFLAHDLKALVEKTLELASSDYDLKRDYDFKKIKIEREFEDGLPLVECEATNIQQVLLNLLKNGAVAMAEKTYSAGQPCFTLRLKKEGDMVRLEVEDNGNGMPEDVRKRVFEPFFTTKGVGQGTGLGLSVSYFIIVEKHRGAMRVESLPGKGTTFIIHLPITAVRDEFSSKQSPPI
;
A
#
# COMPACT_ATOMS: atom_id res chain seq x y z
N MET A 1 65.53 -9.94 -23.12
CA MET A 1 65.75 -11.30 -23.64
C MET A 1 65.68 -12.25 -22.45
N GLN A 2 64.48 -12.57 -21.98
CA GLN A 2 64.24 -13.24 -20.69
C GLN A 2 62.73 -13.54 -20.60
N ILE A 3 62.24 -14.72 -20.26
CA ILE A 3 62.46 -15.63 -19.09
C ILE A 3 61.61 -15.21 -17.85
N SER A 4 60.60 -16.05 -17.60
CA SER A 4 59.87 -16.48 -16.38
C SER A 4 59.57 -15.58 -15.16
N ASN A 5 58.33 -15.77 -14.65
CA ASN A 5 57.76 -15.56 -13.27
C ASN A 5 57.65 -14.11 -12.72
N PRO A 6 56.84 -13.80 -11.67
CA PRO A 6 55.80 -14.55 -10.90
C PRO A 6 54.50 -13.71 -10.58
N SER A 7 53.57 -14.26 -9.77
CA SER A 7 52.46 -13.58 -9.03
C SER A 7 52.94 -12.48 -8.06
N PRO A 8 52.18 -11.42 -7.61
CA PRO A 8 51.01 -11.54 -6.69
C PRO A 8 49.98 -10.33 -6.58
N GLN A 9 48.88 -10.55 -5.82
CA GLN A 9 48.19 -9.65 -4.85
C GLN A 9 47.51 -8.27 -5.19
N PHE A 10 46.28 -8.12 -4.64
CA PHE A 10 45.59 -6.93 -4.07
C PHE A 10 45.19 -5.69 -4.94
N LEU A 11 43.86 -5.59 -5.22
CA LEU A 11 42.87 -4.47 -4.98
C LEU A 11 43.37 -3.02 -4.71
N PRO A 12 42.58 -1.92 -4.91
CA PRO A 12 41.18 -1.80 -5.40
C PRO A 12 40.84 -0.50 -6.21
N ARG A 13 39.53 -0.28 -6.45
CA ARG A 13 38.81 1.01 -6.73
C ARG A 13 39.01 1.55 -8.16
N LEU A 14 38.02 2.06 -8.88
CA LEU A 14 36.65 2.51 -8.64
C LEU A 14 36.06 2.54 -10.07
N ALA A 15 35.04 1.79 -10.45
CA ALA A 15 33.68 2.32 -10.56
C ALA A 15 32.82 1.28 -11.31
N GLY A 16 31.89 0.69 -10.56
CA GLY A 16 30.80 -0.15 -11.05
C GLY A 16 29.68 -0.16 -10.02
N ARG A 17 29.48 0.99 -9.37
CA ARG A 17 28.31 1.30 -8.53
C ARG A 17 27.08 1.15 -9.41
N LEU A 18 26.39 0.01 -9.33
CA LEU A 18 24.95 -0.11 -9.66
C LEU A 18 24.36 -1.49 -9.30
N LEU A 19 25.14 -2.51 -8.94
CA LEU A 19 24.64 -3.88 -8.78
C LEU A 19 24.56 -4.38 -7.32
N LEU A 20 24.10 -3.52 -6.39
CA LEU A 20 24.05 -3.85 -4.95
C LEU A 20 22.75 -3.36 -4.29
N VAL A 21 21.61 -3.78 -4.85
CA VAL A 21 20.28 -3.70 -4.18
C VAL A 21 19.41 -4.95 -4.43
N ALA A 22 19.72 -5.82 -5.40
CA ALA A 22 18.81 -6.89 -5.81
C ALA A 22 19.03 -8.28 -5.14
N LEU A 23 20.05 -8.45 -4.29
CA LEU A 23 20.48 -9.79 -3.84
C LEU A 23 20.26 -10.12 -2.34
N THR A 24 19.41 -9.37 -1.63
CA THR A 24 19.06 -9.65 -0.23
C THR A 24 17.59 -10.02 0.02
N PHE A 25 16.78 -10.21 -1.03
CA PHE A 25 15.33 -10.47 -0.88
C PHE A 25 14.86 -11.93 -1.10
N ALA A 26 15.76 -12.87 -1.41
CA ALA A 26 15.39 -14.23 -1.84
C ALA A 26 15.73 -15.36 -0.85
N TRP A 27 15.60 -15.13 0.46
CA TRP A 27 15.83 -16.15 1.50
C TRP A 27 14.65 -16.38 2.45
N VAL A 28 13.46 -15.84 2.15
CA VAL A 28 12.29 -15.89 3.07
C VAL A 28 11.15 -16.79 2.59
N TRP A 29 11.22 -17.40 1.39
CA TRP A 29 10.11 -18.21 0.87
C TRP A 29 10.58 -19.61 0.51
N GLY A 30 10.34 -20.57 1.40
CA GLY A 30 10.53 -21.99 1.10
C GLY A 30 10.54 -22.84 2.35
N LEU A 31 9.36 -23.03 2.97
CA LEU A 31 8.98 -24.22 3.74
C LEU A 31 7.49 -24.07 4.10
N SER A 32 6.62 -24.41 3.13
CA SER A 32 5.20 -24.69 3.39
C SER A 32 4.95 -26.13 2.93
N GLY A 33 4.60 -26.98 3.89
CA GLY A 33 4.42 -28.41 3.69
C GLY A 33 3.93 -29.07 4.97
N PHE A 34 2.87 -28.53 5.57
CA PHE A 34 2.05 -29.25 6.56
C PHE A 34 0.68 -29.50 5.93
N SER A 35 0.43 -30.75 5.57
CA SER A 35 -0.86 -31.22 5.07
C SER A 35 -1.85 -31.27 6.23
N LEU A 36 -2.83 -30.38 6.22
CA LEU A 36 -3.99 -30.38 7.11
C LEU A 36 -5.01 -31.36 6.54
N ALA A 37 -5.31 -32.43 7.29
CA ALA A 37 -6.41 -33.32 6.98
C ALA A 37 -7.74 -32.57 7.14
N VAL A 38 -8.31 -32.17 6.00
CA VAL A 38 -9.71 -31.73 5.87
C VAL A 38 -10.36 -32.59 4.80
N SER A 39 -11.68 -32.76 4.91
CA SER A 39 -12.55 -33.60 4.07
C SER A 39 -12.15 -33.71 2.59
N PRO A 40 -12.43 -34.85 1.91
CA PRO A 40 -11.79 -35.28 0.66
C PRO A 40 -11.80 -34.30 -0.54
N ASP A 41 -12.61 -33.24 -0.50
CA ASP A 41 -12.80 -32.29 -1.61
C ASP A 41 -12.39 -30.83 -1.30
N GLY A 42 -11.86 -30.51 -0.10
CA GLY A 42 -11.40 -29.15 0.25
C GLY A 42 -12.46 -28.03 0.15
N THR A 43 -13.74 -28.40 0.14
CA THR A 43 -14.88 -27.48 -0.02
C THR A 43 -15.49 -27.13 1.33
N LEU A 44 -15.62 -25.85 1.62
CA LEU A 44 -16.11 -25.31 2.90
C LEU A 44 -17.54 -24.78 2.74
N LYS A 45 -18.53 -25.44 3.35
CA LYS A 45 -19.94 -25.05 3.27
C LYS A 45 -20.26 -23.99 4.31
N ALA A 46 -20.32 -22.74 3.87
CA ALA A 46 -20.62 -21.60 4.72
C ALA A 46 -22.03 -21.07 4.46
N ARG A 47 -22.80 -20.75 5.51
CA ARG A 47 -24.10 -20.08 5.37
C ARG A 47 -24.23 -18.81 6.19
N GLY A 48 -25.03 -17.89 5.67
CA GLY A 48 -25.22 -16.56 6.23
C GLY A 48 -26.66 -16.06 6.16
N ASP A 49 -26.93 -14.93 6.82
CA ASP A 49 -28.24 -14.28 6.77
C ASP A 49 -28.45 -13.58 5.41
N TRP A 50 -29.55 -13.89 4.72
CA TRP A 50 -29.92 -13.26 3.45
C TRP A 50 -30.33 -11.78 3.56
N ALA A 51 -30.63 -11.28 4.76
CA ALA A 51 -31.22 -9.97 4.99
C ALA A 51 -30.45 -9.12 6.02
N TYR A 52 -29.10 -9.13 5.96
CA TYR A 52 -28.24 -8.46 6.93
C TYR A 52 -27.18 -7.51 6.32
N PRO A 53 -27.59 -6.53 5.49
CA PRO A 53 -26.66 -5.58 4.85
C PRO A 53 -26.05 -4.60 5.88
N PRO A 54 -24.81 -4.12 5.67
CA PRO A 54 -23.88 -4.42 4.56
C PRO A 54 -23.03 -5.69 4.79
N TYR A 55 -23.32 -6.47 5.84
CA TYR A 55 -22.50 -7.63 6.21
C TYR A 55 -22.75 -8.82 5.29
N GLU A 56 -24.00 -9.07 4.94
CA GLU A 56 -24.42 -10.18 4.06
C GLU A 56 -25.84 -9.94 3.55
N THR A 57 -26.02 -9.97 2.22
CA THR A 57 -27.30 -9.75 1.57
C THR A 57 -27.29 -10.43 0.20
N LEU A 58 -28.48 -10.66 -0.36
CA LEU A 58 -28.62 -11.03 -1.76
C LEU A 58 -28.76 -9.78 -2.63
N GLU A 59 -27.84 -9.58 -3.57
CA GLU A 59 -27.98 -8.61 -4.66
C GLU A 59 -28.05 -9.36 -5.99
N ASN A 60 -29.12 -9.14 -6.77
CA ASN A 60 -29.37 -9.81 -8.06
C ASN A 60 -29.27 -11.36 -7.98
N GLY A 61 -29.68 -11.94 -6.85
CA GLY A 61 -29.63 -13.39 -6.62
C GLY A 61 -28.26 -13.96 -6.25
N LYS A 62 -27.22 -13.12 -6.12
CA LYS A 62 -25.89 -13.54 -5.66
C LYS A 62 -25.62 -13.09 -4.21
N PRO A 63 -24.95 -13.92 -3.39
CA PRO A 63 -24.47 -13.52 -2.06
C PRO A 63 -23.42 -12.42 -2.20
N VAL A 64 -23.64 -11.27 -1.56
CA VAL A 64 -22.66 -10.18 -1.46
C VAL A 64 -22.68 -9.58 -0.06
N GLY A 65 -21.52 -9.17 0.43
CA GLY A 65 -21.43 -8.56 1.77
C GLY A 65 -20.02 -8.57 2.34
N PHE A 66 -19.82 -7.76 3.38
CA PHE A 66 -18.54 -7.69 4.08
C PHE A 66 -18.07 -9.04 4.62
N ASN A 67 -18.94 -9.81 5.28
CA ASN A 67 -18.59 -11.12 5.84
C ASN A 67 -18.16 -12.11 4.74
N LEU A 68 -18.79 -12.01 3.57
CA LEU A 68 -18.53 -12.86 2.42
C LEU A 68 -17.18 -12.52 1.76
N ASP A 69 -16.87 -11.23 1.62
CA ASP A 69 -15.56 -10.80 1.10
C ASP A 69 -14.42 -11.16 2.06
N VAL A 70 -14.62 -10.99 3.37
CA VAL A 70 -13.64 -11.42 4.39
C VAL A 70 -13.45 -12.94 4.33
N LEU A 71 -14.54 -13.72 4.29
CA LEU A 71 -14.46 -15.18 4.20
C LEU A 71 -13.75 -15.63 2.91
N ASN A 72 -14.08 -15.04 1.76
CA ASN A 72 -13.43 -15.36 0.49
C ASN A 72 -11.93 -15.08 0.53
N ALA A 73 -11.52 -13.96 1.15
CA ALA A 73 -10.10 -13.63 1.29
C ALA A 73 -9.38 -14.58 2.26
N VAL A 74 -10.01 -14.94 3.38
CA VAL A 74 -9.50 -15.94 4.33
C VAL A 74 -9.36 -17.31 3.65
N CYS A 75 -10.39 -17.76 2.91
CA CYS A 75 -10.35 -19.02 2.18
C CYS A 75 -9.24 -19.05 1.13
N ARG A 76 -9.04 -17.94 0.41
CA ARG A 76 -7.95 -17.81 -0.58
C ARG A 76 -6.57 -17.90 0.08
N ILE A 77 -6.37 -17.30 1.25
CA ILE A 77 -5.12 -17.37 2.01
C ILE A 77 -4.86 -18.79 2.52
N MET A 78 -5.91 -19.46 2.98
CA MET A 78 -5.82 -20.78 3.62
C MET A 78 -5.99 -21.97 2.66
N GLY A 79 -6.28 -21.72 1.38
CA GLY A 79 -6.46 -22.77 0.36
C GLY A 79 -7.82 -23.48 0.39
N TYR A 80 -8.85 -22.92 1.04
CA TYR A 80 -10.20 -23.48 1.05
C TYR A 80 -11.00 -23.07 -0.19
N LYS A 81 -11.92 -23.94 -0.65
CA LYS A 81 -12.94 -23.59 -1.65
C LYS A 81 -14.28 -23.27 -0.97
N PRO A 82 -14.68 -22.00 -0.81
CA PRO A 82 -15.92 -21.66 -0.11
C PRO A 82 -17.15 -21.90 -0.99
N GLU A 83 -18.10 -22.69 -0.51
CA GLU A 83 -19.46 -22.81 -1.06
C GLU A 83 -20.41 -22.02 -0.15
N ILE A 84 -20.76 -20.80 -0.56
CA ILE A 84 -21.51 -19.87 0.28
C ILE A 84 -22.97 -19.77 -0.16
N SER A 85 -23.91 -19.99 0.77
CA SER A 85 -25.34 -19.76 0.53
C SER A 85 -26.00 -18.94 1.64
N LEU A 86 -26.96 -18.08 1.28
CA LEU A 86 -27.66 -17.23 2.25
C LEU A 86 -29.11 -17.72 2.44
N GLY A 87 -29.62 -17.63 3.66
CA GLY A 87 -31.00 -18.00 3.98
C GLY A 87 -31.58 -17.28 5.20
N PRO A 88 -32.80 -17.63 5.63
CA PRO A 88 -33.39 -17.09 6.84
C PRO A 88 -32.55 -17.42 8.07
N TRP A 89 -32.25 -16.43 8.91
CA TRP A 89 -31.36 -16.56 10.07
C TRP A 89 -31.62 -17.78 10.95
N LYS A 90 -32.89 -18.05 11.28
CA LYS A 90 -33.29 -19.17 12.13
C LYS A 90 -32.90 -20.53 11.52
N GLU A 91 -33.11 -20.69 10.21
CA GLU A 91 -32.78 -21.93 9.49
C GLU A 91 -31.27 -22.11 9.40
N VAL A 92 -30.53 -21.04 9.12
CA VAL A 92 -29.05 -21.05 9.05
C VAL A 92 -28.45 -21.52 10.38
N ARG A 93 -28.98 -21.06 11.52
CA ARG A 93 -28.54 -21.50 12.84
C ARG A 93 -28.85 -22.99 13.08
N GLU A 94 -30.07 -23.42 12.78
CA GLU A 94 -30.45 -24.83 12.92
C GLU A 94 -29.62 -25.75 12.02
N ASP A 95 -29.18 -25.28 10.86
CA ASP A 95 -28.36 -26.05 9.94
C ASP A 95 -26.94 -26.27 10.46
N LEU A 96 -26.36 -25.32 11.21
CA LEU A 96 -25.07 -25.50 11.89
C LEU A 96 -25.21 -26.49 13.04
N GLU A 97 -26.23 -26.32 13.88
CA GLU A 97 -26.53 -27.21 15.02
C GLU A 97 -26.79 -28.66 14.56
N LYS A 98 -27.46 -28.86 13.42
CA LYS A 98 -27.74 -30.18 12.82
C LYS A 98 -26.59 -30.70 11.95
N GLY A 99 -25.50 -29.94 11.84
CA GLY A 99 -24.31 -30.33 11.10
C GLY A 99 -24.44 -30.43 9.58
N ARG A 100 -25.40 -29.71 8.99
CA ARG A 100 -25.61 -29.65 7.52
C ARG A 100 -24.66 -28.68 6.83
N ILE A 101 -24.04 -27.80 7.60
CA ILE A 101 -23.04 -26.82 7.17
C ILE A 101 -21.83 -26.87 8.11
N ASP A 102 -20.71 -26.33 7.63
CA ASP A 102 -19.44 -26.35 8.36
C ASP A 102 -19.27 -25.08 9.19
N MET A 103 -19.76 -23.94 8.68
CA MET A 103 -19.66 -22.66 9.38
C MET A 103 -20.80 -21.68 9.08
N ILE A 104 -20.98 -20.73 9.99
CA ILE A 104 -21.78 -19.53 9.81
C ILE A 104 -20.85 -18.33 9.56
N THR A 105 -21.15 -17.56 8.53
CA THR A 105 -20.36 -16.40 8.05
C THR A 105 -20.39 -15.20 8.99
N GLY A 106 -21.37 -15.12 9.88
CA GLY A 106 -21.48 -14.08 10.89
C GLY A 106 -22.42 -14.49 12.01
N MET A 107 -21.90 -14.57 13.24
CA MET A 107 -22.68 -14.77 14.44
C MET A 107 -22.16 -13.90 15.58
N PHE A 108 -23.08 -13.35 16.36
CA PHE A 108 -22.76 -12.61 17.57
C PHE A 108 -22.27 -13.54 18.68
N TYR A 109 -21.11 -13.22 19.27
CA TYR A 109 -20.61 -13.91 20.44
C TYR A 109 -21.53 -13.68 21.66
N SER A 110 -21.82 -14.77 22.37
CA SER A 110 -22.45 -14.74 23.69
C SER A 110 -22.09 -16.00 24.48
N PRO A 111 -21.93 -15.90 25.81
CA PRO A 111 -21.60 -17.07 26.64
C PRO A 111 -22.60 -18.24 26.52
N ASP A 112 -23.86 -17.96 26.19
CA ASP A 112 -24.87 -19.00 26.00
C ASP A 112 -24.69 -19.76 24.67
N ARG A 113 -24.21 -19.08 23.63
CA ARG A 113 -23.98 -19.69 22.31
C ARG A 113 -22.64 -20.41 22.24
N ASP A 114 -21.64 -19.94 22.99
CA ASP A 114 -20.30 -20.54 23.14
C ASP A 114 -20.34 -21.94 23.76
N GLN A 115 -21.50 -22.37 24.27
CA GLN A 115 -21.74 -23.73 24.78
C GLN A 115 -22.12 -24.73 23.68
N HIS A 116 -22.36 -24.28 22.45
CA HIS A 116 -22.89 -25.11 21.36
C HIS A 116 -22.15 -24.91 20.03
N VAL A 117 -21.40 -23.82 19.88
CA VAL A 117 -20.63 -23.48 18.68
C VAL A 117 -19.33 -22.80 19.10
N ASP A 118 -18.26 -23.02 18.33
CA ASP A 118 -16.97 -22.38 18.58
C ASP A 118 -16.85 -21.09 17.73
N PHE A 119 -16.27 -20.04 18.30
CA PHE A 119 -16.15 -18.73 17.65
C PHE A 119 -14.72 -18.39 17.25
N SER A 120 -14.55 -17.86 16.04
CA SER A 120 -13.28 -17.26 15.62
C SER A 120 -13.00 -15.97 16.39
N SER A 121 -11.79 -15.46 16.22
CA SER A 121 -11.45 -14.07 16.54
C SER A 121 -12.46 -13.14 15.86
N PRO A 122 -12.94 -12.10 16.56
CA PRO A 122 -13.97 -11.22 16.03
C PRO A 122 -13.44 -10.46 14.82
N HIS A 123 -14.16 -10.56 13.70
CA HIS A 123 -13.80 -9.79 12.50
C HIS A 123 -14.45 -8.41 12.50
N VAL A 124 -15.52 -8.16 13.25
CA VAL A 124 -16.11 -6.82 13.40
C VAL A 124 -16.90 -6.68 14.70
N ILE A 125 -16.95 -5.46 15.26
CA ILE A 125 -17.80 -5.14 16.41
C ILE A 125 -19.05 -4.41 15.90
N VAL A 126 -20.22 -4.94 16.22
CA VAL A 126 -21.50 -4.37 15.79
C VAL A 126 -22.25 -3.79 17.00
N THR A 127 -22.71 -2.54 16.87
CA THR A 127 -23.48 -1.84 17.90
C THR A 127 -24.97 -1.79 17.54
N HIS A 128 -25.83 -1.84 18.55
CA HIS A 128 -27.27 -1.77 18.37
C HIS A 128 -27.80 -0.39 18.72
N GLY A 129 -28.96 -0.04 18.17
CA GLY A 129 -29.64 1.23 18.40
C GLY A 129 -31.09 1.00 18.83
N LEU A 130 -31.59 1.94 19.64
CA LEU A 130 -32.99 2.02 20.03
C LEU A 130 -33.74 2.92 19.04
N PHE A 131 -34.54 2.31 18.18
CA PHE A 131 -35.35 3.01 17.19
C PHE A 131 -36.75 3.27 17.74
N VAL A 132 -37.19 4.53 17.65
CA VAL A 132 -38.51 4.97 18.09
C VAL A 132 -39.14 5.88 17.04
N LYS A 133 -40.46 6.06 17.09
CA LYS A 133 -41.15 7.04 16.25
C LYS A 133 -40.80 8.47 16.71
N LYS A 134 -40.65 9.41 15.76
CA LYS A 134 -40.49 10.85 16.05
C LYS A 134 -41.62 11.32 16.99
N GLY A 135 -41.23 11.93 18.11
CA GLY A 135 -42.16 12.37 19.16
C GLY A 135 -42.44 11.35 20.28
N SER A 136 -41.80 10.17 20.26
CA SER A 136 -41.91 9.18 21.35
C SER A 136 -41.40 9.74 22.69
N LYS A 137 -42.02 9.29 23.79
CA LYS A 137 -41.58 9.60 25.17
C LYS A 137 -40.35 8.81 25.60
N ILE A 138 -39.99 7.75 24.87
CA ILE A 138 -38.83 6.90 25.14
C ILE A 138 -37.56 7.64 24.65
N ARG A 139 -36.62 7.90 25.55
CA ARG A 139 -35.36 8.62 25.27
C ARG A 139 -34.10 7.81 25.58
N SER A 140 -34.22 6.71 26.31
CA SER A 140 -33.11 5.86 26.77
C SER A 140 -33.59 4.43 27.00
N MET A 141 -32.64 3.52 27.27
CA MET A 141 -32.90 2.13 27.65
C MET A 141 -33.73 1.98 28.92
N GLU A 142 -33.71 2.96 29.84
CA GLU A 142 -34.56 2.90 31.04
C GLU A 142 -36.05 3.05 30.71
N GLY A 143 -36.36 3.76 29.62
CA GLY A 143 -37.72 4.06 29.18
C GLY A 143 -38.47 2.88 28.53
N ILE A 144 -37.81 1.74 28.29
CA ILE A 144 -38.41 0.61 27.55
C ILE A 144 -39.03 -0.47 28.43
N LYS A 145 -38.87 -0.41 29.77
CA LYS A 145 -39.35 -1.46 30.70
C LYS A 145 -40.84 -1.81 30.53
N ASN A 146 -41.69 -0.84 30.17
CA ASN A 146 -43.14 -1.02 29.97
C ASN A 146 -43.58 -0.85 28.50
N ALA A 147 -42.64 -0.85 27.55
CA ALA A 147 -42.91 -0.63 26.13
C ALA A 147 -43.17 -1.96 25.38
N ARG A 148 -43.85 -1.89 24.23
CA ARG A 148 -43.89 -2.99 23.25
C ARG A 148 -42.62 -2.94 22.41
N ILE A 149 -41.74 -3.93 22.57
CA ILE A 149 -40.41 -3.96 21.95
C ILE A 149 -40.45 -4.86 20.72
N ALA A 150 -39.97 -4.37 19.58
CA ALA A 150 -39.79 -5.17 18.38
C ALA A 150 -38.33 -5.60 18.21
N VAL A 151 -38.10 -6.89 17.92
CA VAL A 151 -36.79 -7.52 17.68
C VAL A 151 -36.89 -8.61 16.60
N GLN A 152 -35.78 -8.99 15.97
CA GLN A 152 -35.76 -10.09 15.00
C GLN A 152 -35.81 -11.44 15.73
N GLU A 153 -36.60 -12.40 15.24
CA GLU A 153 -36.71 -13.73 15.85
C GLU A 153 -35.36 -14.48 15.82
N GLY A 154 -34.91 -14.95 16.99
CA GLY A 154 -33.67 -15.73 17.15
C GLY A 154 -32.36 -14.94 17.04
N ASP A 155 -32.46 -13.62 16.92
CA ASP A 155 -31.30 -12.72 16.91
C ASP A 155 -30.80 -12.38 18.34
N ILE A 156 -29.59 -11.84 18.48
CA ILE A 156 -28.97 -11.54 19.77
C ILE A 156 -29.81 -10.59 20.63
N MET A 157 -30.55 -9.66 20.01
CA MET A 157 -31.46 -8.76 20.71
C MET A 157 -32.74 -9.45 21.20
N HIS A 158 -33.14 -10.56 20.58
CA HIS A 158 -34.22 -11.39 21.09
C HIS A 158 -33.80 -12.10 22.38
N ASP A 159 -32.61 -12.71 22.37
CA ASP A 159 -32.02 -13.36 23.54
C ASP A 159 -31.79 -12.35 24.69
N TYR A 160 -31.33 -11.15 24.36
CA TYR A 160 -31.12 -10.07 25.33
C TYR A 160 -32.43 -9.61 25.99
N VAL A 161 -33.49 -9.39 25.22
CA VAL A 161 -34.78 -8.92 25.77
C VAL A 161 -35.43 -10.02 26.64
N LEU A 162 -35.28 -11.29 26.26
CA LEU A 162 -35.77 -12.43 27.03
C LEU A 162 -35.01 -12.62 28.34
N SER A 163 -33.67 -12.64 28.29
CA SER A 163 -32.82 -12.82 29.48
C SER A 163 -33.00 -11.71 30.51
N GLN A 164 -33.14 -10.46 30.06
CA GLN A 164 -33.32 -9.29 30.93
C GLN A 164 -34.79 -9.03 31.32
N LYS A 165 -35.75 -9.82 30.81
CA LYS A 165 -37.20 -9.64 31.00
C LYS A 165 -37.64 -8.20 30.68
N LEU A 166 -37.18 -7.66 29.56
CA LEU A 166 -37.44 -6.28 29.15
C LEU A 166 -38.75 -6.15 28.35
N GLY A 167 -39.51 -5.09 28.63
CA GLY A 167 -40.70 -4.73 27.87
C GLY A 167 -41.98 -5.41 28.35
N LYS A 168 -43.12 -4.78 28.02
CA LYS A 168 -44.47 -5.30 28.34
C LYS A 168 -44.89 -6.44 27.40
N GLN A 169 -44.46 -6.35 26.14
CA GLN A 169 -44.76 -7.34 25.10
C GLN A 169 -43.62 -7.33 24.08
N ILE A 170 -43.15 -8.53 23.74
CA ILE A 170 -42.10 -8.72 22.73
C ILE A 170 -42.79 -9.08 21.41
N LEU A 171 -42.49 -8.33 20.36
CA LEU A 171 -42.98 -8.56 19.01
C LEU A 171 -41.80 -8.99 18.14
N THR A 172 -41.90 -10.15 17.52
CA THR A 172 -40.84 -10.67 16.65
C THR A 172 -41.17 -10.47 15.17
N ALA A 173 -40.13 -10.28 14.35
CA ALA A 173 -40.22 -10.30 12.90
C ALA A 173 -39.12 -11.18 12.30
N ARG A 174 -39.29 -11.60 11.04
CA ARG A 174 -38.35 -12.49 10.35
C ARG A 174 -37.04 -11.80 9.95
N ASP A 175 -37.04 -10.48 9.79
CA ASP A 175 -35.89 -9.68 9.40
C ASP A 175 -35.94 -8.28 10.05
N GLN A 176 -34.80 -7.57 10.03
CA GLN A 176 -34.68 -6.23 10.62
C GLN A 176 -35.61 -5.19 9.95
N SER A 177 -35.93 -5.37 8.67
CA SER A 177 -36.85 -4.51 7.92
C SER A 177 -38.28 -4.59 8.49
N GLY A 178 -38.74 -5.79 8.81
CA GLY A 178 -40.01 -6.07 9.47
C GLY A 178 -40.07 -5.48 10.88
N VAL A 179 -38.97 -5.58 11.64
CA VAL A 179 -38.85 -4.99 12.98
C VAL A 179 -39.10 -3.47 12.92
N LEU A 180 -38.44 -2.75 12.02
CA LEU A 180 -38.63 -1.31 11.87
C LEU A 180 -40.05 -0.93 11.41
N LYS A 181 -40.65 -1.73 10.52
CA LYS A 181 -42.04 -1.52 10.06
C LYS A 181 -43.06 -1.64 11.20
N LEU A 182 -42.81 -2.50 12.19
CA LEU A 182 -43.67 -2.61 13.39
C LEU A 182 -43.65 -1.32 14.21
N VAL A 183 -42.51 -0.65 14.37
CA VAL A 183 -42.41 0.64 15.07
C VAL A 183 -42.99 1.78 14.22
N ALA A 184 -42.68 1.81 12.92
CA ALA A 184 -43.16 2.84 12.02
C ALA A 184 -44.70 2.86 11.91
N SER A 185 -45.32 1.68 11.96
CA SER A 185 -46.79 1.50 11.95
C SER A 185 -47.45 1.68 13.32
N GLY A 186 -46.67 1.83 14.41
CA GLY A 186 -47.17 2.01 15.77
C GLY A 186 -47.64 0.72 16.46
N LYS A 187 -47.41 -0.44 15.85
CA LYS A 187 -47.66 -1.76 16.47
C LYS A 187 -46.69 -2.05 17.62
N ALA A 188 -45.46 -1.55 17.51
CA ALA A 188 -44.45 -1.52 18.57
C ALA A 188 -44.11 -0.09 18.96
N ASP A 189 -43.68 0.12 20.21
CA ASP A 189 -43.31 1.43 20.74
C ASP A 189 -41.84 1.76 20.49
N CYS A 190 -40.98 0.73 20.45
CA CYS A 190 -39.58 0.83 20.11
C CYS A 190 -39.05 -0.46 19.46
N ALA A 191 -37.88 -0.38 18.83
CA ALA A 191 -37.15 -1.53 18.32
C ALA A 191 -35.68 -1.50 18.74
N LEU A 192 -35.13 -2.68 19.01
CA LEU A 192 -33.69 -2.87 19.23
C LEU A 192 -33.12 -3.56 17.99
N VAL A 193 -32.34 -2.81 17.23
CA VAL A 193 -31.86 -3.22 15.91
C VAL A 193 -30.38 -2.83 15.80
N PRO A 194 -29.52 -3.66 15.17
CA PRO A 194 -28.18 -3.25 14.78
C PRO A 194 -28.19 -1.88 14.10
N LYS A 195 -27.42 -0.91 14.60
CA LYS A 195 -27.61 0.52 14.28
C LYS A 195 -27.50 0.79 12.78
N MET A 196 -26.53 0.15 12.13
CA MET A 196 -26.27 0.32 10.69
C MET A 196 -27.40 -0.24 9.83
N GLN A 197 -27.89 -1.44 10.15
CA GLN A 197 -29.01 -2.11 9.52
C GLN A 197 -30.29 -1.29 9.70
N GLY A 198 -30.49 -0.78 10.92
CA GLY A 198 -31.61 0.08 11.27
C GLY A 198 -31.65 1.35 10.41
N LEU A 199 -30.50 2.02 10.24
CA LEU A 199 -30.36 3.19 9.38
C LEU A 199 -30.49 2.85 7.89
N TYR A 200 -29.92 1.75 7.44
CA TYR A 200 -30.00 1.26 6.06
C TYR A 200 -31.45 1.00 5.65
N TYR A 201 -32.18 0.19 6.42
CA TYR A 201 -33.58 -0.14 6.11
C TYR A 201 -34.52 1.05 6.34
N ALA A 202 -34.22 1.95 7.29
CA ALA A 202 -34.98 3.18 7.42
C ALA A 202 -34.88 4.05 6.16
N ARG A 203 -33.69 4.20 5.55
CA ARG A 203 -33.53 4.90 4.27
C ARG A 203 -34.14 4.13 3.10
N LYS A 204 -33.79 2.85 2.93
CA LYS A 204 -34.21 2.00 1.80
C LYS A 204 -35.74 1.91 1.70
N ASN A 205 -36.43 1.82 2.84
CA ASN A 205 -37.88 1.71 2.89
C ASN A 205 -38.60 3.07 3.09
N GLY A 206 -37.88 4.20 3.10
CA GLY A 206 -38.47 5.53 3.28
C GLY A 206 -39.13 5.77 4.64
N LEU A 207 -38.66 5.13 5.72
CA LEU A 207 -39.22 5.24 7.08
C LEU A 207 -38.73 6.51 7.79
N ASN A 208 -39.08 7.68 7.24
CA ASN A 208 -38.61 9.00 7.71
C ASN A 208 -39.19 9.42 9.07
N ASN A 209 -40.14 8.64 9.60
CA ASN A 209 -40.80 8.85 10.88
C ASN A 209 -40.09 8.14 12.06
N LEU A 210 -39.00 7.43 11.82
CA LEU A 210 -38.19 6.79 12.85
C LEU A 210 -36.93 7.61 13.19
N VAL A 211 -36.51 7.56 14.45
CA VAL A 211 -35.26 8.16 14.97
C VAL A 211 -34.61 7.21 15.96
N THR A 212 -33.28 7.22 16.00
CA THR A 212 -32.49 6.56 17.04
C THR A 212 -32.38 7.46 18.27
N VAL A 213 -32.60 6.91 19.47
CA VAL A 213 -32.54 7.64 20.74
C VAL A 213 -31.56 6.96 21.71
N GLY A 214 -30.84 7.78 22.47
CA GLY A 214 -29.84 7.30 23.43
C GLY A 214 -28.50 6.89 22.78
N PRO A 215 -27.51 6.51 23.62
CA PRO A 215 -26.22 6.01 23.14
C PRO A 215 -26.39 4.65 22.43
N PRO A 216 -25.40 4.22 21.61
CA PRO A 216 -25.35 2.87 21.08
C PRO A 216 -25.42 1.84 22.22
N ILE A 217 -26.12 0.75 21.99
CA ILE A 217 -26.42 -0.28 22.98
C ILE A 217 -25.61 -1.52 22.62
N LEU A 218 -24.95 -2.09 23.63
CA LEU A 218 -24.33 -3.41 23.58
C LEU A 218 -23.49 -3.63 22.31
N PRO A 219 -22.27 -3.05 22.24
CA PRO A 219 -21.28 -3.51 21.28
C PRO A 219 -21.10 -5.02 21.47
N ARG A 220 -21.24 -5.77 20.38
CA ARG A 220 -21.08 -7.23 20.38
C ARG A 220 -20.08 -7.61 19.31
N GLU A 221 -19.21 -8.55 19.69
CA GLU A 221 -18.29 -9.22 18.79
C GLU A 221 -19.08 -10.04 17.78
N TYR A 222 -18.78 -9.82 16.50
CA TYR A 222 -19.34 -10.56 15.37
C TYR A 222 -18.21 -11.37 14.76
N CYS A 223 -18.36 -12.69 14.80
CA CYS A 223 -17.32 -13.66 14.49
C CYS A 223 -17.80 -14.66 13.44
N PHE A 224 -16.88 -15.43 12.87
CA PHE A 224 -17.24 -16.71 12.26
C PHE A 224 -17.59 -17.70 13.37
N ALA A 225 -18.61 -18.52 13.13
CA ALA A 225 -18.99 -19.59 14.06
C ALA A 225 -18.86 -20.94 13.35
N VAL A 226 -18.18 -21.88 13.97
CA VAL A 226 -18.01 -23.25 13.48
C VAL A 226 -18.67 -24.22 14.47
N ARG A 227 -18.80 -25.48 14.06
CA ARG A 227 -19.31 -26.52 14.95
C ARG A 227 -18.36 -26.71 16.13
N GLU A 228 -18.94 -26.90 17.31
CA GLU A 228 -18.18 -27.24 18.51
C GLU A 228 -17.26 -28.45 18.27
N GLY A 229 -15.98 -28.28 18.58
CA GLY A 229 -14.95 -29.32 18.45
C GLY A 229 -14.17 -29.30 17.13
N ASP A 230 -14.50 -28.44 16.16
CA ASP A 230 -13.75 -28.30 14.91
C ASP A 230 -12.56 -27.32 15.04
N ALA A 231 -11.60 -27.71 15.90
CA ALA A 231 -10.43 -26.90 16.21
C ALA A 231 -9.53 -26.63 14.98
N SER A 232 -9.55 -27.53 13.98
CA SER A 232 -8.73 -27.40 12.77
C SER A 232 -9.25 -26.28 11.87
N LEU A 233 -10.56 -26.29 11.57
CA LEU A 233 -11.19 -25.22 10.80
C LEU A 233 -11.09 -23.87 11.53
N LEU A 234 -11.31 -23.88 12.85
CA LEU A 234 -11.22 -22.67 13.67
C LEU A 234 -9.81 -22.05 13.66
N ALA A 235 -8.77 -22.87 13.81
CA ALA A 235 -7.38 -22.44 13.74
C ALA A 235 -7.05 -21.86 12.36
N GLY A 236 -7.51 -22.52 11.29
CA GLY A 236 -7.34 -22.04 9.92
C GLY A 236 -8.01 -20.69 9.67
N LEU A 237 -9.26 -20.50 10.14
CA LEU A 237 -9.97 -19.23 10.04
C LEU A 237 -9.28 -18.10 10.83
N ASN A 238 -8.79 -18.40 12.04
CA ASN A 238 -8.07 -17.44 12.87
C ASN A 238 -6.73 -17.01 12.26
N GLU A 239 -5.97 -17.97 11.73
CA GLU A 239 -4.69 -17.68 11.08
C GLU A 239 -4.90 -16.89 9.78
N GLY A 240 -5.90 -17.26 8.98
CA GLY A 240 -6.27 -16.51 7.78
C GLY A 240 -6.71 -15.07 8.10
N LEU A 241 -7.49 -14.85 9.17
CA LEU A 241 -7.85 -13.51 9.64
C LEU A 241 -6.63 -12.71 10.10
N ARG A 242 -5.67 -13.35 10.79
CA ARG A 242 -4.42 -12.72 11.25
C ARG A 242 -3.56 -12.26 10.07
N ILE A 243 -3.38 -13.11 9.06
CA ILE A 243 -2.64 -12.81 7.84
C ILE A 243 -3.34 -11.69 7.05
N LEU A 244 -4.68 -11.77 6.90
CA LEU A 244 -5.47 -10.77 6.19
C LEU A 244 -5.39 -9.37 6.82
N ARG A 245 -5.30 -9.30 8.16
CA ARG A 245 -5.07 -8.04 8.88
C ARG A 245 -3.64 -7.52 8.71
N ALA A 246 -2.64 -8.40 8.77
CA ALA A 246 -1.24 -8.04 8.59
C ALA A 246 -0.93 -7.53 7.16
N SER A 247 -1.64 -8.02 6.14
CA SER A 247 -1.47 -7.59 4.74
C SER A 247 -2.09 -6.23 4.43
N GLY A 248 -2.97 -5.70 5.30
CA GLY A 248 -3.74 -4.50 5.04
C GLY A 248 -4.91 -4.67 4.06
N GLU A 249 -5.12 -5.87 3.51
CA GLU A 249 -6.27 -6.16 2.64
C GLU A 249 -7.60 -6.13 3.42
N PHE A 250 -7.59 -6.54 4.70
CA PHE A 250 -8.74 -6.40 5.59
C PHE A 250 -9.29 -4.96 5.61
N GLU A 251 -8.41 -3.95 5.69
CA GLU A 251 -8.79 -2.53 5.67
C GLU A 251 -9.38 -2.10 4.32
N GLN A 252 -8.96 -2.71 3.21
CA GLN A 252 -9.54 -2.45 1.89
C GLN A 252 -10.95 -3.01 1.79
N ILE A 253 -11.18 -4.25 2.26
CA ILE A 253 -12.50 -4.87 2.32
C ILE A 253 -13.42 -4.08 3.26
N HIS A 254 -12.92 -3.69 4.43
CA HIS A 254 -13.65 -2.84 5.38
C HIS A 254 -14.05 -1.50 4.74
N ARG A 255 -13.11 -0.82 4.08
CA ARG A 255 -13.38 0.45 3.40
C ARG A 255 -14.36 0.30 2.22
N LYS A 256 -14.31 -0.80 1.47
CA LYS A 256 -15.25 -1.09 0.37
C LYS A 256 -16.70 -1.10 0.87
N TRP A 257 -16.97 -1.73 2.01
CA TRP A 257 -18.33 -1.91 2.53
C TRP A 257 -18.80 -0.80 3.47
N PHE A 258 -17.91 -0.27 4.31
CA PHE A 258 -18.26 0.73 5.34
C PHE A 258 -17.81 2.16 5.02
N GLY A 259 -16.94 2.35 4.01
CA GLY A 259 -16.43 3.67 3.62
C GLY A 259 -17.48 4.64 3.06
N VAL A 260 -18.70 4.15 2.77
CA VAL A 260 -19.87 4.98 2.37
C VAL A 260 -20.62 5.55 3.59
N PHE A 261 -20.45 4.93 4.76
CA PHE A 261 -21.14 5.30 6.00
C PHE A 261 -20.24 5.98 7.03
N GLU A 262 -18.92 5.88 6.87
CA GLU A 262 -18.00 6.81 7.50
C GLU A 262 -18.26 8.22 6.92
N PRO A 263 -18.40 9.26 7.76
CA PRO A 263 -18.36 10.62 7.23
C PRO A 263 -17.07 10.74 6.42
N GLU A 264 -17.15 11.27 5.20
CA GLU A 264 -15.94 11.44 4.37
C GLU A 264 -14.83 12.03 5.25
N PRO A 265 -13.61 11.47 5.20
CA PRO A 265 -12.55 11.91 6.09
C PRO A 265 -12.48 13.43 6.01
N ALA A 266 -12.31 14.09 7.15
CA ALA A 266 -12.34 15.56 7.21
C ALA A 266 -11.46 16.17 6.10
N SER A 267 -10.37 15.50 5.71
CA SER A 267 -9.52 15.87 4.57
C SER A 267 -10.18 15.86 3.19
N LYS A 268 -11.18 15.02 2.90
CA LYS A 268 -11.89 14.95 1.60
C LYS A 268 -13.07 15.94 1.54
N MET A 269 -13.84 16.05 2.62
CA MET A 269 -14.81 17.15 2.78
C MET A 269 -14.09 18.50 2.78
N LEU A 270 -13.01 18.63 3.55
CA LEU A 270 -12.17 19.81 3.56
C LEU A 270 -11.56 20.01 2.17
N LYS A 271 -11.02 19.02 1.45
CA LYS A 271 -10.54 19.18 0.06
C LYS A 271 -11.64 19.59 -0.91
N LYS A 272 -12.87 19.09 -0.76
CA LYS A 272 -14.02 19.47 -1.58
C LYS A 272 -14.41 20.92 -1.32
N TYR A 273 -14.57 21.31 -0.06
CA TYR A 273 -14.86 22.70 0.33
C TYR A 273 -13.67 23.63 0.08
N LEU A 274 -12.43 23.16 0.25
CA LEU A 274 -11.20 23.84 -0.18
C LEU A 274 -11.25 24.03 -1.68
N LEU A 275 -11.66 23.04 -2.48
CA LEU A 275 -11.83 23.23 -3.92
C LEU A 275 -12.86 24.33 -4.19
N TRP A 276 -14.01 24.33 -3.51
CA TRP A 276 -15.05 25.34 -3.68
C TRP A 276 -14.68 26.74 -3.17
N VAL A 277 -13.64 26.87 -2.33
CA VAL A 277 -13.15 28.17 -1.85
C VAL A 277 -11.89 28.60 -2.61
N ILE A 278 -10.93 27.70 -2.78
CA ILE A 278 -9.66 27.88 -3.47
C ILE A 278 -9.87 28.00 -4.98
N LEU A 279 -10.76 27.27 -5.66
CA LEU A 279 -10.95 27.52 -7.10
C LEU A 279 -11.48 28.92 -7.37
N PRO A 280 -12.54 29.43 -6.73
CA PRO A 280 -12.98 30.79 -6.97
C PRO A 280 -11.98 31.82 -6.46
N LEU A 281 -11.23 31.55 -5.37
CA LEU A 281 -10.18 32.45 -4.89
C LEU A 281 -8.96 32.48 -5.82
N ILE A 282 -8.50 31.33 -6.31
CA ILE A 282 -7.47 31.22 -7.35
C ILE A 282 -8.01 31.84 -8.63
N PHE A 283 -9.25 31.62 -9.02
CA PHE A 283 -9.83 32.24 -10.20
C PHE A 283 -9.93 33.76 -10.06
N LEU A 284 -10.27 34.29 -8.87
CA LEU A 284 -10.26 35.72 -8.56
C LEU A 284 -8.85 36.29 -8.54
N LEU A 285 -7.88 35.60 -7.94
CA LEU A 285 -6.49 36.01 -7.90
C LEU A 285 -5.83 35.89 -9.27
N LEU A 286 -6.19 34.89 -10.06
CA LEU A 286 -5.75 34.69 -11.43
C LEU A 286 -6.42 35.71 -12.35
N MET A 287 -7.71 36.04 -12.17
CA MET A 287 -8.35 37.17 -12.85
C MET A 287 -7.70 38.49 -12.47
N ALA A 288 -7.43 38.74 -11.19
CA ALA A 288 -6.80 39.97 -10.73
C ALA A 288 -5.35 40.06 -11.24
N TYR A 289 -4.61 38.95 -11.24
CA TYR A 289 -3.26 38.86 -11.80
C TYR A 289 -3.26 39.01 -13.32
N LEU A 290 -4.17 38.35 -14.02
CA LEU A 290 -4.36 38.47 -15.47
C LEU A 290 -4.82 39.86 -15.82
N TRP A 291 -5.74 40.47 -15.08
CA TRP A 291 -6.19 41.84 -15.28
C TRP A 291 -5.04 42.83 -15.03
N THR A 292 -4.27 42.64 -13.97
CA THR A 292 -3.10 43.49 -13.68
C THR A 292 -2.00 43.30 -14.73
N ARG A 293 -1.80 42.07 -15.22
CA ARG A 293 -0.88 41.77 -16.32
C ARG A 293 -1.39 42.28 -17.65
N VAL A 294 -2.68 42.17 -17.95
CA VAL A 294 -3.34 42.66 -19.18
C VAL A 294 -3.37 44.17 -19.18
N LEU A 295 -3.58 44.82 -18.04
CA LEU A 295 -3.55 46.27 -17.90
C LEU A 295 -2.11 46.80 -18.01
N LYS A 296 -1.13 46.17 -17.32
CA LYS A 296 0.30 46.49 -17.53
C LYS A 296 0.75 46.18 -18.95
N ARG A 297 0.25 45.09 -19.56
CA ARG A 297 0.46 44.79 -20.98
C ARG A 297 -0.22 45.82 -21.85
N GLN A 298 -1.46 46.25 -21.65
CA GLN A 298 -2.14 47.21 -22.52
C GLN A 298 -1.45 48.57 -22.45
N VAL A 299 -1.03 49.01 -21.27
CA VAL A 299 -0.29 50.26 -21.11
C VAL A 299 1.11 50.15 -21.76
N GLN A 300 1.85 49.05 -21.55
CA GLN A 300 3.16 48.86 -22.19
C GLN A 300 3.08 48.48 -23.67
N ILE A 301 2.02 47.80 -24.12
CA ILE A 301 1.74 47.41 -25.50
C ILE A 301 1.25 48.63 -26.26
N GLN A 302 0.38 49.51 -25.74
CA GLN A 302 0.04 50.72 -26.49
C GLN A 302 1.24 51.66 -26.62
N THR A 303 2.04 51.80 -25.56
CA THR A 303 3.25 52.65 -25.59
C THR A 303 4.38 52.04 -26.44
N ARG A 304 4.57 50.72 -26.44
CA ARG A 304 5.54 50.02 -27.32
C ARG A 304 4.99 49.71 -28.71
N ALA A 305 3.68 49.56 -28.90
CA ALA A 305 3.07 49.26 -30.20
C ALA A 305 3.04 50.48 -31.08
N LEU A 306 2.96 51.71 -30.55
CA LEU A 306 3.09 52.89 -31.38
C LEU A 306 4.53 53.02 -31.92
N MET A 307 5.54 52.98 -31.04
CA MET A 307 6.95 53.09 -31.44
C MET A 307 7.48 51.88 -32.21
N ALA A 308 7.06 50.66 -31.84
CA ALA A 308 7.45 49.46 -32.54
C ALA A 308 6.45 49.03 -33.61
N SER A 309 5.36 49.73 -33.91
CA SER A 309 4.62 49.53 -35.17
C SER A 309 5.41 50.16 -36.32
N GLU A 310 5.89 51.39 -36.12
CA GLU A 310 6.75 52.08 -37.11
C GLU A 310 8.09 51.35 -37.33
N GLN A 311 8.76 50.89 -36.26
CA GLN A 311 10.00 50.11 -36.40
C GLN A 311 9.79 48.62 -36.74
N ARG A 312 8.68 47.98 -36.33
CA ARG A 312 8.41 46.57 -36.73
C ARG A 312 7.93 46.45 -38.16
N PHE A 313 7.17 47.39 -38.72
CA PHE A 313 6.77 47.28 -40.14
C PHE A 313 8.01 47.30 -41.05
N ALA A 314 8.97 48.20 -40.81
CA ALA A 314 10.24 48.22 -41.54
C ALA A 314 11.11 46.98 -41.26
N GLY A 315 11.20 46.52 -40.01
CA GLY A 315 12.01 45.34 -39.64
C GLY A 315 11.38 43.96 -39.90
N LEU A 316 10.06 43.87 -40.08
CA LEU A 316 9.35 42.63 -40.46
C LEU A 316 9.56 42.34 -41.94
N LEU A 317 9.44 43.35 -42.79
CA LEU A 317 9.65 43.21 -44.23
C LEU A 317 11.10 42.79 -44.56
N ASP A 318 12.09 43.24 -43.79
CA ASP A 318 13.51 42.85 -43.95
C ASP A 318 13.86 41.45 -43.36
N ARG A 319 12.98 40.86 -42.54
CA ARG A 319 13.20 39.54 -41.90
C ARG A 319 12.42 38.40 -42.54
N LEU A 320 11.44 38.72 -43.38
CA LEU A 320 10.76 37.70 -44.17
C LEU A 320 11.77 37.16 -45.19
N ASN A 321 11.96 35.84 -45.22
CA ASN A 321 12.70 35.15 -46.29
C ASN A 321 11.83 35.05 -47.55
N GLU A 322 11.09 36.12 -47.84
CA GLU A 322 10.21 36.25 -48.99
C GLU A 322 10.47 37.61 -49.60
N VAL A 323 10.58 37.67 -50.91
CA VAL A 323 10.82 38.92 -51.60
C VAL A 323 9.51 39.70 -51.64
N VAL A 324 9.36 40.69 -50.77
CA VAL A 324 8.25 41.64 -50.82
C VAL A 324 8.68 42.84 -51.65
N TYR A 325 7.88 43.22 -52.62
CA TYR A 325 8.17 44.36 -53.47
C TYR A 325 6.94 45.20 -53.77
N ARG A 326 7.19 46.47 -54.07
CA ARG A 326 6.22 47.40 -54.66
C ARG A 326 6.82 47.96 -55.94
N MET A 327 6.09 47.87 -57.04
CA MET A 327 6.54 48.31 -58.36
C MET A 327 5.49 49.22 -58.98
N SER A 328 5.91 50.39 -59.47
CA SER A 328 5.07 51.35 -60.16
C SER A 328 4.72 50.89 -61.57
N ILE A 329 3.54 51.28 -62.04
CA ILE A 329 2.98 50.94 -63.36
C ILE A 329 2.58 52.25 -64.07
N PRO A 330 2.86 52.43 -65.38
CA PRO A 330 3.34 51.45 -66.37
C PRO A 330 4.88 51.37 -66.54
N ASP A 331 5.62 52.19 -65.83
CA ASP A 331 7.07 52.31 -65.94
C ASP A 331 7.82 51.07 -65.44
N GLY A 332 7.22 50.25 -64.56
CA GLY A 332 7.78 48.98 -64.08
C GLY A 332 9.01 49.18 -63.21
N LYS A 333 9.04 50.29 -62.48
CA LYS A 333 10.14 50.65 -61.58
C LYS A 333 9.81 50.17 -60.18
N TYR A 334 10.75 49.48 -59.54
CA TYR A 334 10.56 49.07 -58.16
C TYR A 334 10.70 50.29 -57.25
N GLU A 335 9.67 50.56 -56.46
CA GLU A 335 9.62 51.62 -55.45
C GLU A 335 10.15 51.11 -54.10
N TYR A 336 9.94 49.83 -53.84
CA TYR A 336 10.40 49.13 -52.65
C TYR A 336 10.70 47.67 -52.98
N CYS A 337 11.76 47.12 -52.39
CA CYS A 337 12.07 45.69 -52.43
C CYS A 337 12.76 45.30 -51.11
N SER A 338 12.31 44.22 -50.48
CA SER A 338 12.88 43.69 -49.23
C SER A 338 14.28 43.10 -49.45
N GLN A 339 15.13 43.11 -48.42
CA GLN A 339 16.48 42.50 -48.46
C GLN A 339 16.53 41.02 -48.86
N ALA A 340 15.43 40.29 -48.72
CA ALA A 340 15.30 38.88 -49.14
C ALA A 340 15.56 38.67 -50.64
N SER A 341 15.46 39.71 -51.46
CA SER A 341 15.78 39.63 -52.89
C SER A 341 17.21 39.18 -53.16
N LYS A 342 18.15 39.53 -52.27
CA LYS A 342 19.56 39.13 -52.38
C LYS A 342 19.75 37.63 -52.16
N LEU A 343 18.96 37.05 -51.26
CA LEU A 343 19.02 35.63 -50.92
C LEU A 343 18.34 34.75 -51.97
N ILE A 344 17.20 35.18 -52.49
CA ILE A 344 16.33 34.36 -53.35
C ILE A 344 16.61 34.62 -54.83
N PHE A 345 16.73 35.88 -55.24
CA PHE A 345 17.00 36.24 -56.65
C PHE A 345 18.49 36.46 -56.92
N GLY A 346 19.29 36.68 -55.88
CA GLY A 346 20.73 36.97 -55.98
C GLY A 346 21.05 38.45 -56.19
N TYR A 347 20.04 39.32 -56.30
CA TYR A 347 20.18 40.77 -56.55
C TYR A 347 19.86 41.57 -55.29
N THR A 348 20.69 42.56 -54.95
CA THR A 348 20.40 43.42 -53.78
C THR A 348 19.20 44.32 -54.07
N PRO A 349 18.48 44.80 -53.03
CA PRO A 349 17.38 45.74 -53.24
C PRO A 349 17.79 46.97 -54.03
N GLU A 350 19.00 47.50 -53.80
CA GLU A 350 19.50 48.67 -54.53
C GLU A 350 19.69 48.38 -56.03
N GLU A 351 20.15 47.17 -56.39
CA GLU A 351 20.28 46.71 -57.78
C GLU A 351 18.90 46.57 -58.46
N ILE A 352 17.90 46.09 -57.72
CA ILE A 352 16.51 45.92 -58.21
C ILE A 352 15.81 47.28 -58.38
N LEU A 353 15.97 48.19 -57.41
CA LEU A 353 15.39 49.54 -57.44
C LEU A 353 16.00 50.42 -58.55
N SER A 354 17.27 50.19 -58.89
CA SER A 354 17.98 50.92 -59.94
C SER A 354 17.77 50.36 -61.36
N THR A 355 17.26 49.13 -61.49
CA THR A 355 17.03 48.46 -62.78
C THR A 355 15.54 48.19 -63.03
N PRO A 356 14.82 49.07 -63.76
CA PRO A 356 13.43 48.84 -64.08
C PRO A 356 13.22 47.52 -64.84
N LYS A 357 12.17 46.77 -64.49
CA LYS A 357 11.75 45.51 -65.15
C LYS A 357 12.76 44.34 -65.11
N ILE A 358 13.67 44.30 -64.12
CA ILE A 358 14.67 43.23 -63.91
C ILE A 358 14.08 41.79 -63.90
N ILE A 359 12.81 41.63 -63.53
CA ILE A 359 12.09 40.33 -63.55
C ILE A 359 12.12 39.65 -64.93
N LYS A 360 12.22 40.40 -66.03
CA LYS A 360 12.33 39.84 -67.39
C LYS A 360 13.65 39.10 -67.64
N GLU A 361 14.66 39.36 -66.82
CA GLU A 361 16.00 38.78 -66.94
C GLU A 361 16.20 37.56 -66.01
N ILE A 362 15.45 37.47 -64.90
CA ILE A 362 15.63 36.40 -63.88
C ILE A 362 14.68 35.20 -64.05
N VAL A 363 13.57 35.38 -64.78
CA VAL A 363 12.59 34.30 -64.99
C VAL A 363 13.18 33.23 -65.91
N HIS A 364 13.01 31.95 -65.55
CA HIS A 364 13.49 30.84 -66.37
C HIS A 364 12.88 30.91 -67.80
N PRO A 365 13.65 30.64 -68.88
CA PRO A 365 13.20 30.80 -70.26
C PRO A 365 11.83 30.20 -70.58
N ASP A 366 11.53 29.02 -70.03
CA ASP A 366 10.25 28.30 -70.19
C ASP A 366 9.03 29.10 -69.71
N TRP A 367 9.24 30.06 -68.81
CA TRP A 367 8.19 30.83 -68.14
C TRP A 367 8.06 32.28 -68.66
N ILE A 368 8.96 32.74 -69.55
CA ILE A 368 8.90 34.08 -70.16
C ILE A 368 7.58 34.36 -70.91
N PRO A 369 7.00 33.41 -71.68
CA PRO A 369 5.71 33.63 -72.36
C PRO A 369 4.54 33.87 -71.40
N MET A 370 4.56 33.19 -70.24
CA MET A 370 3.57 33.41 -69.18
C MET A 370 3.70 34.83 -68.65
N PHE A 371 4.90 35.29 -68.30
CA PHE A 371 5.12 36.65 -67.77
C PHE A 371 4.76 37.78 -68.75
N LYS A 372 4.98 37.60 -70.07
CA LYS A 372 4.53 38.59 -71.07
C LYS A 372 3.01 38.74 -71.09
N ARG A 373 2.29 37.62 -71.02
CA ARG A 373 0.82 37.59 -70.98
C ARG A 373 0.29 38.26 -69.70
N GLU A 374 0.87 37.93 -68.56
CA GLU A 374 0.47 38.53 -67.29
C GLU A 374 0.79 40.03 -67.22
N TRP A 375 1.89 40.48 -67.83
CA TRP A 375 2.22 41.92 -67.94
C TRP A 375 1.19 42.71 -68.76
N GLU A 376 0.72 42.16 -69.89
CA GLU A 376 -0.35 42.77 -70.70
C GLU A 376 -1.69 42.79 -69.96
N SER A 377 -2.01 41.70 -69.24
CA SER A 377 -3.20 41.59 -68.39
C SER A 377 -3.20 42.66 -67.28
N LEU A 378 -2.03 42.90 -66.68
CA LEU A 378 -1.84 43.89 -65.63
C LEU A 378 -2.02 45.33 -66.14
N LEU A 379 -1.50 45.66 -67.33
CA LEU A 379 -1.74 46.97 -67.97
C LEU A 379 -3.22 47.18 -68.35
N ALA A 380 -3.96 46.11 -68.57
CA ALA A 380 -5.42 46.14 -68.78
C ALA A 380 -6.23 46.15 -67.47
N GLY A 381 -5.57 46.30 -66.31
CA GLY A 381 -6.21 46.41 -65.00
C GLY A 381 -6.58 45.08 -64.33
N LYS A 382 -6.06 43.94 -64.80
CA LYS A 382 -6.34 42.60 -64.22
C LYS A 382 -5.08 42.03 -63.55
N VAL A 383 -5.13 41.81 -62.23
CA VAL A 383 -4.01 41.25 -61.45
C VAL A 383 -4.32 39.78 -61.07
N PRO A 384 -3.49 38.80 -61.47
CA PRO A 384 -3.64 37.40 -61.06
C PRO A 384 -3.27 37.20 -59.57
N PRO A 385 -4.00 36.37 -58.81
CA PRO A 385 -3.85 36.28 -57.35
C PRO A 385 -2.56 35.55 -56.91
N SER A 386 -2.17 34.47 -57.59
CA SER A 386 -0.93 33.74 -57.27
C SER A 386 -0.51 32.77 -58.37
N TYR A 387 0.78 32.47 -58.48
CA TYR A 387 1.29 31.40 -59.35
C TYR A 387 2.67 30.89 -58.88
N GLU A 388 2.96 29.62 -59.17
CA GLU A 388 4.27 28.98 -58.93
C GLU A 388 5.06 28.92 -60.22
N TYR A 389 6.33 29.33 -60.18
CA TYR A 389 7.20 29.33 -61.35
C TYR A 389 8.66 29.17 -60.95
N LYS A 390 9.50 28.85 -61.93
CA LYS A 390 10.94 28.76 -61.73
C LYS A 390 11.64 30.06 -62.12
N ILE A 391 12.61 30.43 -61.32
CA ILE A 391 13.59 31.47 -61.66
C ILE A 391 14.99 30.86 -61.76
N VAL A 392 15.85 31.59 -62.45
CA VAL A 392 17.29 31.40 -62.39
C VAL A 392 17.87 32.57 -61.62
N ASP A 393 18.47 32.29 -60.47
CA ASP A 393 19.10 33.34 -59.67
C ASP A 393 20.37 33.89 -60.34
N LYS A 394 20.92 34.99 -59.82
CA LYS A 394 22.14 35.65 -60.35
C LYS A 394 23.35 34.71 -60.45
N ASN A 395 23.36 33.58 -59.72
CA ASN A 395 24.44 32.58 -59.72
C ASN A 395 24.15 31.39 -60.66
N GLY A 396 23.03 31.40 -61.39
CA GLY A 396 22.65 30.35 -62.33
C GLY A 396 21.88 29.19 -61.71
N LYS A 397 21.46 29.25 -60.43
CA LYS A 397 20.73 28.16 -59.77
C LYS A 397 19.22 28.29 -59.99
N GLU A 398 18.59 27.16 -60.34
CA GLU A 398 17.13 27.06 -60.41
C GLU A 398 16.49 27.04 -59.01
N ARG A 399 15.42 27.81 -58.83
CA ARG A 399 14.64 27.85 -57.59
C ARG A 399 13.15 27.83 -57.88
N TRP A 400 12.40 27.14 -57.03
CA TRP A 400 10.93 27.15 -57.07
C TRP A 400 10.38 28.32 -56.28
N ILE A 401 9.65 29.19 -56.98
CA ILE A 401 9.08 30.40 -56.42
C ILE A 401 7.56 30.32 -56.44
N TYR A 402 6.96 30.55 -55.29
CA TYR A 402 5.53 30.86 -55.16
C TYR A 402 5.36 32.38 -55.07
N GLN A 403 4.61 32.99 -55.99
CA GLN A 403 4.36 34.43 -56.01
C GLN A 403 2.88 34.76 -55.84
N THR A 404 2.61 35.84 -55.10
CA THR A 404 1.28 36.45 -54.97
C THR A 404 1.36 37.95 -55.26
N ASN A 405 0.31 38.51 -55.89
CA ASN A 405 0.30 39.90 -56.35
C ASN A 405 -1.02 40.61 -56.06
N THR A 406 -0.95 41.89 -55.69
CA THR A 406 -2.10 42.78 -55.46
C THR A 406 -1.91 44.12 -56.19
N GLY A 407 -2.93 44.56 -56.92
CA GLY A 407 -2.89 45.85 -57.63
C GLY A 407 -3.29 47.03 -56.74
N VAL A 408 -2.61 48.16 -56.91
CA VAL A 408 -2.91 49.45 -56.27
C VAL A 408 -3.42 50.40 -57.35
N PHE A 409 -4.63 50.93 -57.15
CA PHE A 409 -5.35 51.74 -58.15
C PHE A 409 -5.53 53.19 -57.65
N ASP A 410 -5.56 54.14 -58.58
CA ASP A 410 -5.91 55.54 -58.31
C ASP A 410 -7.44 55.77 -58.25
N GLU A 411 -7.85 57.00 -57.90
CA GLU A 411 -9.28 57.39 -57.79
C GLU A 411 -10.04 57.32 -59.13
N GLU A 412 -9.32 57.29 -60.26
CA GLU A 412 -9.89 57.16 -61.61
C GLU A 412 -9.96 55.69 -62.08
N GLY A 413 -9.50 54.75 -61.24
CA GLY A 413 -9.55 53.31 -61.48
C GLY A 413 -8.39 52.76 -62.31
N SER A 414 -7.34 53.55 -62.56
CA SER A 414 -6.13 53.11 -63.26
C SER A 414 -5.14 52.50 -62.27
N ILE A 415 -4.45 51.42 -62.66
CA ILE A 415 -3.44 50.80 -61.81
C ILE A 415 -2.17 51.65 -61.79
N ILE A 416 -1.74 52.05 -60.59
CA ILE A 416 -0.56 52.92 -60.38
C ILE A 416 0.63 52.14 -59.81
N ALA A 417 0.39 51.04 -59.10
CA ALA A 417 1.44 50.16 -58.61
C ALA A 417 0.93 48.72 -58.42
N ILE A 418 1.86 47.78 -58.29
CA ILE A 418 1.63 46.40 -57.88
C ILE A 418 2.50 46.09 -56.67
N GLU A 419 1.89 45.47 -55.66
CA GLU A 419 2.57 44.95 -54.48
C GLU A 419 2.55 43.42 -54.54
N GLY A 420 3.73 42.79 -54.44
CA GLY A 420 3.87 41.35 -54.60
C GLY A 420 4.81 40.73 -53.58
N CYS A 421 4.62 39.44 -53.30
CA CYS A 421 5.46 38.63 -52.41
C CYS A 421 5.88 37.33 -53.09
N CYS A 422 7.16 36.94 -52.96
CA CYS A 422 7.72 35.72 -53.56
C CYS A 422 8.44 34.84 -52.52
N THR A 423 8.10 33.55 -52.44
CA THR A 423 8.63 32.57 -51.44
C THR A 423 9.40 31.42 -52.12
N ASP A 424 10.56 31.02 -51.58
CA ASP A 424 11.30 29.81 -52.01
C ASP A 424 10.74 28.56 -51.29
N ILE A 425 10.27 27.57 -52.06
CA ILE A 425 9.60 26.36 -51.52
C ILE A 425 10.41 25.07 -51.70
N THR A 426 11.74 25.16 -51.83
CA THR A 426 12.60 24.01 -52.18
C THR A 426 12.75 22.98 -51.02
N GLU A 427 13.16 23.37 -49.81
CA GLU A 427 13.45 22.43 -48.69
C GLU A 427 12.23 21.65 -48.18
N ARG A 428 11.05 22.27 -48.20
CA ARG A 428 9.81 21.62 -47.74
C ARG A 428 9.53 20.35 -48.54
N LYS A 429 9.90 20.33 -49.82
CA LYS A 429 9.70 19.17 -50.68
C LYS A 429 10.65 18.01 -50.37
N GLU A 430 11.78 18.25 -49.70
CA GLU A 430 12.79 17.21 -49.43
C GLU A 430 12.63 16.52 -48.05
N ALA A 431 12.05 17.20 -47.05
CA ALA A 431 11.95 16.68 -45.68
C ALA A 431 10.75 15.73 -45.44
N GLU A 432 9.67 15.88 -46.21
CA GLU A 432 8.48 15.03 -46.11
C GLU A 432 8.76 13.56 -46.50
N GLU A 433 9.82 13.29 -47.26
CA GLU A 433 10.20 11.93 -47.67
C GLU A 433 10.83 11.06 -46.56
N LYS A 434 11.69 11.62 -45.70
CA LYS A 434 12.56 10.81 -44.79
C LYS A 434 11.88 10.20 -43.56
N VAL A 435 10.82 10.84 -43.03
CA VAL A 435 10.18 10.40 -41.77
C VAL A 435 9.31 9.14 -41.98
N GLN A 436 8.80 8.96 -43.19
CA GLN A 436 7.92 7.86 -43.52
C GLN A 436 8.64 6.49 -43.54
N GLU A 437 9.97 6.49 -43.74
CA GLU A 437 10.76 5.26 -43.89
C GLU A 437 11.01 4.51 -42.55
N HIS A 438 11.28 5.22 -41.46
CA HIS A 438 11.68 4.60 -40.17
C HIS A 438 10.55 3.88 -39.41
N LEU A 439 9.31 4.37 -39.50
CA LEU A 439 8.18 3.79 -38.77
C LEU A 439 7.75 2.43 -39.33
N THR A 440 8.08 2.17 -40.59
CA THR A 440 7.73 0.93 -41.29
C THR A 440 8.63 -0.22 -40.82
N PHE A 441 9.92 0.01 -40.57
CA PHE A 441 10.90 -0.99 -40.12
C PHE A 441 10.50 -1.75 -38.84
N PHE A 442 10.19 -1.03 -37.75
CA PHE A 442 9.92 -1.64 -36.44
C PHE A 442 8.63 -2.47 -36.40
N LYS A 443 7.61 -2.04 -37.15
CA LYS A 443 6.31 -2.70 -37.17
C LYS A 443 6.40 -4.13 -37.70
N HIS A 444 7.31 -4.39 -38.64
CA HIS A 444 7.43 -5.68 -39.31
C HIS A 444 8.24 -6.70 -38.50
N LEU A 445 9.30 -6.28 -37.81
CA LEU A 445 10.13 -7.19 -37.00
C LEU A 445 9.35 -7.83 -35.83
N THR A 446 8.55 -7.04 -35.11
CA THR A 446 7.75 -7.54 -33.97
C THR A 446 6.71 -8.58 -34.39
N ARG A 447 6.20 -8.48 -35.61
CA ARG A 447 5.19 -9.41 -36.12
C ARG A 447 5.79 -10.79 -36.40
N VAL A 448 7.01 -10.85 -36.92
CA VAL A 448 7.75 -12.11 -37.14
C VAL A 448 8.08 -12.82 -35.82
N GLU A 449 8.45 -12.08 -34.77
CA GLU A 449 8.73 -12.67 -33.45
C GLU A 449 7.49 -13.31 -32.81
N GLN A 450 6.30 -12.72 -32.99
CA GLN A 450 5.04 -13.26 -32.46
C GLN A 450 4.66 -14.59 -33.12
N GLU A 451 4.85 -14.71 -34.43
CA GLU A 451 4.52 -15.94 -35.17
C GLU A 451 5.50 -17.09 -34.83
N LEU A 452 6.78 -16.79 -34.55
CA LEU A 452 7.77 -17.81 -34.15
C LEU A 452 7.58 -18.35 -32.72
N SER A 453 6.98 -17.58 -31.82
CA SER A 453 6.88 -17.91 -30.39
C SER A 453 5.49 -18.41 -29.95
N GLY A 454 4.48 -18.32 -30.82
CA GLY A 454 3.10 -18.67 -30.49
C GLY A 454 2.69 -20.14 -30.72
N GLU A 455 3.44 -20.90 -31.53
CA GLU A 455 2.97 -22.20 -32.04
C GLU A 455 3.75 -23.39 -31.46
N GLN A 456 3.04 -24.48 -31.17
CA GLN A 456 3.63 -25.72 -30.65
C GLN A 456 4.25 -26.59 -31.74
N GLU A 457 3.89 -26.37 -33.02
CA GLU A 457 4.38 -27.13 -34.17
C GLU A 457 5.20 -26.24 -35.11
N LEU A 458 6.46 -26.62 -35.32
CA LEU A 458 7.45 -25.86 -36.07
C LEU A 458 7.07 -25.62 -37.53
N GLU A 459 6.42 -26.59 -38.18
CA GLU A 459 6.11 -26.50 -39.60
C GLU A 459 5.10 -25.38 -39.91
N GLU A 460 4.13 -25.19 -39.02
CA GLU A 460 3.11 -24.14 -39.17
C GLU A 460 3.68 -22.75 -38.84
N ALA A 461 4.55 -22.66 -37.83
CA ALA A 461 5.24 -21.42 -37.48
C ALA A 461 6.13 -20.93 -38.62
N LEU A 462 6.93 -21.82 -39.23
CA LEU A 462 7.84 -21.45 -40.32
C LEU A 462 7.08 -21.03 -41.59
N ASP A 463 5.95 -21.65 -41.90
CA ASP A 463 5.13 -21.28 -43.06
C ASP A 463 4.53 -19.86 -42.92
N LYS A 464 3.98 -19.53 -41.74
CA LYS A 464 3.44 -18.19 -41.44
C LYS A 464 4.53 -17.13 -41.49
N VAL A 465 5.70 -17.43 -40.93
CA VAL A 465 6.84 -16.50 -40.92
C VAL A 465 7.36 -16.23 -42.33
N LEU A 466 7.52 -17.26 -43.17
CA LEU A 466 7.92 -17.07 -44.56
C LEU A 466 6.86 -16.31 -45.36
N GLY A 467 5.57 -16.51 -45.07
CA GLY A 467 4.48 -15.70 -45.62
C GLY A 467 4.59 -14.22 -45.27
N GLU A 468 4.80 -13.89 -44.01
CA GLU A 468 4.95 -12.50 -43.57
C GLU A 468 6.21 -11.86 -44.19
N VAL A 469 7.30 -12.61 -44.32
CA VAL A 469 8.54 -12.14 -44.98
C VAL A 469 8.29 -11.75 -46.44
N LEU A 470 7.47 -12.50 -47.19
CA LEU A 470 7.09 -12.12 -48.56
C LEU A 470 6.40 -10.76 -48.62
N ASP A 471 5.46 -10.53 -47.70
CA ASP A 471 4.67 -9.31 -47.64
C ASP A 471 5.49 -8.11 -47.17
N VAL A 472 6.43 -8.31 -46.25
CA VAL A 472 7.31 -7.26 -45.71
C VAL A 472 8.29 -6.76 -46.77
N PHE A 473 9.00 -7.69 -47.41
CA PHE A 473 10.05 -7.34 -48.38
C PHE A 473 9.50 -7.13 -49.79
N GLN A 474 8.19 -7.36 -49.99
CA GLN A 474 7.53 -7.35 -51.31
C GLN A 474 8.31 -8.16 -52.34
N CYS A 475 8.89 -9.28 -51.89
CA CYS A 475 9.66 -10.17 -52.75
C CYS A 475 8.76 -11.24 -53.37
N ASP A 476 9.31 -12.00 -54.31
CA ASP A 476 8.55 -13.00 -55.07
C ASP A 476 8.62 -14.38 -54.41
N ARG A 477 9.68 -14.67 -53.65
CA ARG A 477 9.90 -15.96 -52.96
C ARG A 477 10.78 -15.83 -51.72
N ALA A 478 10.44 -16.55 -50.65
CA ALA A 478 11.23 -16.74 -49.44
C ALA A 478 11.38 -18.23 -49.12
N TRP A 479 12.57 -18.70 -48.72
CA TRP A 479 12.84 -20.14 -48.59
C TRP A 479 13.93 -20.46 -47.56
N LEU A 480 13.86 -21.69 -47.03
CA LEU A 480 14.83 -22.28 -46.11
C LEU A 480 15.40 -23.57 -46.71
N LEU A 481 16.72 -23.69 -46.71
CA LEU A 481 17.44 -24.77 -47.33
C LEU A 481 18.30 -25.52 -46.30
N TYR A 482 18.25 -26.86 -46.37
CA TYR A 482 19.05 -27.76 -45.55
C TYR A 482 19.49 -29.01 -46.34
N PRO A 483 20.70 -29.54 -46.12
CA PRO A 483 21.79 -28.92 -45.36
C PRO A 483 22.56 -27.89 -46.20
N LEU A 484 22.97 -26.79 -45.59
CA LEU A 484 23.97 -25.86 -46.14
C LEU A 484 25.36 -26.46 -45.89
N ASP A 485 25.79 -27.34 -46.78
CA ASP A 485 27.09 -28.01 -46.74
C ASP A 485 27.66 -28.11 -48.17
N PRO A 486 28.73 -27.35 -48.50
CA PRO A 486 29.34 -27.35 -49.84
C PRO A 486 29.80 -28.72 -50.34
N GLU A 487 30.05 -29.67 -49.44
CA GLU A 487 30.52 -31.03 -49.77
C GLU A 487 29.36 -32.05 -49.87
N ALA A 488 28.12 -31.63 -49.60
CA ALA A 488 26.97 -32.53 -49.70
C ALA A 488 26.68 -32.92 -51.17
N PRO A 489 26.30 -34.19 -51.45
CA PRO A 489 25.99 -34.61 -52.81
C PRO A 489 24.73 -33.93 -53.38
N SER A 490 23.78 -33.59 -52.51
CA SER A 490 22.58 -32.84 -52.84
C SER A 490 22.15 -31.95 -51.67
N ILE A 491 21.32 -30.95 -51.99
CA ILE A 491 20.67 -30.06 -51.06
C ILE A 491 19.15 -30.11 -51.24
N GLN A 492 18.41 -29.68 -50.23
CA GLN A 492 16.96 -29.67 -50.27
C GLN A 492 16.41 -28.33 -49.77
N ILE A 493 15.52 -27.73 -50.56
CA ILE A 493 14.69 -26.63 -50.07
C ILE A 493 13.63 -27.25 -49.16
N SER A 494 13.83 -27.08 -47.86
CA SER A 494 13.06 -27.73 -46.81
C SER A 494 11.72 -27.01 -46.59
N TRP A 495 11.72 -25.68 -46.70
CA TRP A 495 10.52 -24.85 -46.69
C TRP A 495 10.61 -23.74 -47.73
N GLU A 496 9.48 -23.40 -48.33
CA GLU A 496 9.38 -22.35 -49.34
C GLU A 496 7.99 -21.72 -49.28
N ARG A 497 7.95 -20.40 -49.45
CA ARG A 497 6.75 -19.64 -49.74
C ARG A 497 7.03 -18.74 -50.95
N ALA A 498 6.16 -18.76 -51.95
CA ALA A 498 6.29 -17.93 -53.15
C ALA A 498 4.96 -17.28 -53.52
N ARG A 499 5.00 -16.21 -54.33
CA ARG A 499 3.78 -15.73 -54.99
C ARG A 499 3.32 -16.75 -56.04
N PRO A 500 2.01 -16.90 -56.30
CA PRO A 500 1.46 -18.00 -57.13
C PRO A 500 2.05 -18.10 -58.54
N GLU A 501 2.49 -16.98 -59.12
CA GLU A 501 3.09 -16.91 -60.47
C GLU A 501 4.55 -17.43 -60.52
N TYR A 502 5.19 -17.54 -59.35
CA TYR A 502 6.58 -17.97 -59.16
C TYR A 502 6.69 -19.18 -58.23
N GLU A 503 5.57 -19.79 -57.85
CA GLU A 503 5.55 -21.02 -57.06
C GLU A 503 5.96 -22.20 -57.94
N ASN A 504 6.88 -23.04 -57.46
CA ASN A 504 7.35 -24.20 -58.21
C ASN A 504 7.27 -25.48 -57.34
N PRO A 505 6.12 -26.17 -57.34
CA PRO A 505 5.89 -27.35 -56.51
C PRO A 505 6.84 -28.52 -56.82
N GLU A 506 7.48 -28.56 -57.99
CA GLU A 506 8.36 -29.66 -58.39
C GLU A 506 9.76 -29.63 -57.72
N ILE A 507 10.10 -28.50 -57.07
CA ILE A 507 11.43 -28.25 -56.49
C ILE A 507 11.41 -28.39 -54.96
N GLN A 508 10.27 -28.14 -54.32
CA GLN A 508 10.12 -28.27 -52.88
C GLN A 508 10.31 -29.72 -52.44
N ARG A 509 11.15 -29.95 -51.42
CA ARG A 509 11.50 -31.29 -50.90
C ARG A 509 12.16 -32.26 -51.89
N ARG A 510 12.70 -31.80 -53.02
CA ARG A 510 13.51 -32.63 -53.94
C ARG A 510 15.00 -32.45 -53.69
N ASP A 511 15.78 -33.52 -53.88
CA ASP A 511 17.25 -33.46 -53.83
C ASP A 511 17.80 -32.75 -55.07
N ILE A 512 18.37 -31.56 -54.87
CA ILE A 512 19.03 -30.75 -55.89
C ILE A 512 20.54 -31.05 -55.84
N PRO A 513 21.18 -31.54 -56.92
CA PRO A 513 22.59 -31.89 -56.87
C PRO A 513 23.50 -30.66 -56.71
N MET A 514 24.56 -30.80 -55.91
CA MET A 514 25.50 -29.71 -55.64
C MET A 514 26.37 -29.40 -56.86
N THR A 515 26.26 -28.18 -57.41
CA THR A 515 27.15 -27.74 -58.50
C THR A 515 28.39 -27.02 -57.95
N PRO A 516 29.53 -26.99 -58.70
CA PRO A 516 30.73 -26.27 -58.26
C PRO A 516 30.51 -24.78 -58.00
N GLY A 517 29.56 -24.15 -58.72
CA GLY A 517 29.15 -22.77 -58.50
C GLY A 517 28.42 -22.59 -57.16
N MET A 518 27.48 -23.48 -56.84
CA MET A 518 26.79 -23.49 -55.54
C MET A 518 27.73 -23.68 -54.38
N ALA A 519 28.65 -24.65 -54.49
CA ALA A 519 29.60 -24.94 -53.43
C ALA A 519 30.45 -23.69 -53.08
N ARG A 520 30.91 -22.94 -54.10
CA ARG A 520 31.63 -21.66 -53.90
C ARG A 520 30.75 -20.59 -53.25
N MET A 521 29.51 -20.45 -53.72
CA MET A 521 28.57 -19.48 -53.19
C MET A 521 28.21 -19.77 -51.72
N PHE A 522 27.93 -21.03 -51.39
CA PHE A 522 27.64 -21.48 -50.03
C PHE A 522 28.84 -21.32 -49.11
N ALA A 523 30.05 -21.63 -49.57
CA ALA A 523 31.27 -21.35 -48.81
C ALA A 523 31.42 -19.85 -48.50
N GLY A 524 31.10 -18.97 -49.46
CA GLY A 524 31.11 -17.52 -49.28
C GLY A 524 30.12 -17.06 -48.20
N TYR A 525 28.88 -17.56 -48.22
CA TYR A 525 27.89 -17.24 -47.19
C TYR A 525 28.27 -17.78 -45.80
N ILE A 526 28.95 -18.94 -45.75
CA ILE A 526 29.46 -19.51 -44.49
C ILE A 526 30.59 -18.65 -43.91
N GLU A 527 31.43 -18.07 -44.77
CA GLU A 527 32.56 -17.24 -44.37
C GLU A 527 32.13 -15.84 -43.92
N THR A 528 31.26 -15.16 -44.67
CA THR A 528 30.87 -13.77 -44.39
C THR A 528 29.93 -13.64 -43.20
N LYS A 529 29.04 -14.63 -42.98
CA LYS A 529 28.05 -14.64 -41.89
C LYS A 529 27.23 -13.35 -41.77
N ALA A 530 27.00 -12.69 -42.91
CA ALA A 530 26.20 -11.48 -43.06
C ALA A 530 25.34 -11.60 -44.33
N PRO A 531 24.27 -10.80 -44.49
CA PRO A 531 23.43 -10.85 -45.69
C PRO A 531 24.27 -10.50 -46.92
N GLY A 532 24.41 -11.45 -47.83
CA GLY A 532 25.07 -11.24 -49.10
C GLY A 532 24.03 -11.09 -50.20
N GLU A 533 24.11 -9.98 -50.94
CA GLU A 533 23.30 -9.76 -52.14
C GLU A 533 24.02 -10.22 -53.40
N GLN A 534 23.27 -10.78 -54.34
CA GLN A 534 23.77 -11.15 -55.66
C GLN A 534 22.74 -10.82 -56.72
N TYR A 535 23.26 -10.41 -57.88
CA TYR A 535 22.48 -10.00 -59.05
C TYR A 535 22.82 -10.94 -60.19
N PHE A 536 21.79 -11.41 -60.88
CA PHE A 536 21.94 -12.40 -61.95
C PHE A 536 21.38 -11.82 -63.24
N GLU A 537 22.13 -11.94 -64.34
CA GLU A 537 21.53 -11.81 -65.66
C GLU A 537 20.74 -13.09 -66.02
N PRO A 538 19.73 -13.01 -66.92
CA PRO A 538 18.98 -14.18 -67.34
C PRO A 538 19.89 -15.25 -67.95
N GLY A 539 20.15 -16.33 -67.19
CA GLY A 539 21.03 -17.45 -67.58
C GLY A 539 22.33 -17.58 -66.77
N ASP A 540 22.61 -16.71 -65.79
CA ASP A 540 23.84 -16.75 -64.99
C ASP A 540 23.89 -17.85 -63.92
N LEU A 541 22.74 -18.45 -63.57
CA LEU A 541 22.67 -19.49 -62.55
C LEU A 541 22.90 -20.88 -63.17
N ASP A 542 24.11 -21.42 -63.01
CA ASP A 542 24.48 -22.81 -63.39
C ASP A 542 23.54 -23.90 -62.80
N ILE A 543 22.71 -23.54 -61.82
CA ILE A 543 21.82 -24.45 -61.09
C ILE A 543 20.44 -24.61 -61.75
N ASP A 544 20.10 -23.69 -62.65
CA ASP A 544 18.81 -23.69 -63.33
C ASP A 544 19.02 -23.38 -64.82
N PRO A 545 19.57 -24.35 -65.58
CA PRO A 545 19.95 -24.15 -66.97
C PRO A 545 18.75 -23.85 -67.90
N GLU A 546 17.52 -24.08 -67.44
CA GLU A 546 16.28 -23.72 -68.14
C GLU A 546 15.63 -22.42 -67.64
N ASN A 547 16.25 -21.74 -66.67
CA ASN A 547 15.77 -20.49 -66.07
C ASN A 547 14.32 -20.57 -65.54
N ARG A 548 13.97 -21.69 -64.90
CA ARG A 548 12.65 -21.97 -64.29
C ARG A 548 12.40 -21.21 -62.98
N LEU A 549 13.44 -20.89 -62.20
CA LEU A 549 13.42 -20.13 -60.95
C LEU A 549 13.33 -18.62 -61.20
N LYS A 550 13.73 -18.16 -62.41
CA LYS A 550 13.66 -16.77 -62.88
C LYS A 550 14.31 -15.74 -61.94
N VAL A 551 15.30 -16.13 -61.15
CA VAL A 551 15.90 -15.26 -60.13
C VAL A 551 16.69 -14.16 -60.82
N GLN A 552 16.38 -12.90 -60.51
CA GLN A 552 17.11 -11.72 -60.99
C GLN A 552 17.89 -11.05 -59.86
N SER A 553 17.41 -11.15 -58.63
CA SER A 553 18.11 -10.64 -57.44
C SER A 553 17.91 -11.56 -56.25
N LEU A 554 18.99 -11.84 -55.53
CA LEU A 554 19.03 -12.71 -54.35
C LEU A 554 19.53 -11.92 -53.14
N LEU A 555 18.90 -12.15 -52.00
CA LEU A 555 19.43 -11.80 -50.69
C LEU A 555 19.41 -13.07 -49.84
N ALA A 556 20.56 -13.48 -49.30
CA ALA A 556 20.64 -14.68 -48.48
C ALA A 556 21.59 -14.53 -47.30
N VAL A 557 21.34 -15.32 -46.26
CA VAL A 557 22.13 -15.37 -45.03
C VAL A 557 22.20 -16.81 -44.50
N ALA A 558 23.39 -17.23 -44.09
CA ALA A 558 23.62 -18.55 -43.50
C ALA A 558 23.24 -18.55 -42.01
N MET A 559 22.59 -19.64 -41.58
CA MET A 559 22.14 -19.87 -40.21
C MET A 559 22.79 -21.13 -39.66
N PHE A 560 23.23 -21.09 -38.40
CA PHE A 560 24.05 -22.15 -37.82
C PHE A 560 23.43 -22.70 -36.53
N PRO A 561 22.55 -23.71 -36.59
CA PRO A 561 22.11 -24.41 -35.38
C PRO A 561 23.28 -25.19 -34.76
N GLN A 562 23.22 -25.44 -33.45
CA GLN A 562 24.25 -26.13 -32.67
C GLN A 562 24.25 -27.66 -32.90
N THR A 563 23.10 -28.25 -33.25
CA THR A 563 22.99 -29.67 -33.61
C THR A 563 22.45 -29.84 -35.03
N GLY A 564 23.09 -30.69 -35.83
CA GLY A 564 22.81 -30.81 -37.26
C GLY A 564 23.72 -29.94 -38.13
N LYS A 565 23.48 -29.89 -39.44
CA LYS A 565 24.26 -29.07 -40.39
C LYS A 565 23.72 -27.61 -40.45
N PRO A 566 24.48 -26.64 -41.00
CA PRO A 566 23.98 -25.29 -41.21
C PRO A 566 22.76 -25.24 -42.15
N TRP A 567 22.00 -24.15 -42.08
CA TRP A 567 20.85 -23.86 -42.93
C TRP A 567 21.10 -22.57 -43.72
N LEU A 568 20.45 -22.40 -44.86
CA LEU A 568 20.48 -21.15 -45.63
C LEU A 568 19.08 -20.56 -45.74
N PHE A 569 18.95 -19.28 -45.40
CA PHE A 569 17.72 -18.51 -45.56
C PHE A 569 17.89 -17.51 -46.69
N GLY A 570 16.94 -17.46 -47.64
CA GLY A 570 17.06 -16.60 -48.81
C GLY A 570 15.73 -16.04 -49.32
N LEU A 571 15.83 -14.87 -49.97
CA LEU A 571 14.78 -14.20 -50.72
C LEU A 571 15.16 -14.11 -52.19
N HIS A 572 14.19 -14.34 -53.08
CA HIS A 572 14.33 -14.08 -54.50
C HIS A 572 13.39 -12.96 -54.96
N GLN A 573 13.92 -12.06 -55.79
CA GLN A 573 13.13 -11.28 -56.73
C GLN A 573 13.25 -11.89 -58.11
N CYS A 574 12.11 -12.25 -58.69
CA CYS A 574 12.02 -12.97 -59.96
C CYS A 574 11.41 -12.12 -61.09
N SER A 575 10.52 -11.19 -60.73
CA SER A 575 9.80 -10.32 -61.64
C SER A 575 10.70 -9.28 -62.33
N HIS A 576 11.68 -8.73 -61.61
CA HIS A 576 12.61 -7.71 -62.09
C HIS A 576 13.88 -7.71 -61.25
N SER A 577 14.97 -7.16 -61.78
CA SER A 577 16.18 -6.90 -61.01
C SER A 577 15.96 -5.71 -60.09
N ARG A 578 16.25 -5.88 -58.81
CA ARG A 578 16.15 -4.84 -57.78
C ARG A 578 17.37 -4.86 -56.88
N GLU A 579 17.82 -3.67 -56.50
CA GLU A 579 18.81 -3.55 -55.43
C GLU A 579 18.12 -3.61 -54.07
N TRP A 580 18.74 -4.33 -53.13
CA TRP A 580 18.25 -4.40 -51.76
C TRP A 580 18.74 -3.18 -51.00
N THR A 581 17.82 -2.44 -50.41
CA THR A 581 18.17 -1.26 -49.64
C THR A 581 18.86 -1.65 -48.33
N ASP A 582 19.66 -0.75 -47.76
CA ASP A 582 20.40 -1.03 -46.52
C ASP A 582 19.47 -1.37 -45.35
N TRP A 583 18.27 -0.76 -45.29
CA TRP A 583 17.31 -1.08 -44.24
C TRP A 583 16.70 -2.48 -44.42
N GLU A 584 16.49 -2.94 -45.65
CA GLU A 584 15.99 -4.29 -45.94
C GLU A 584 17.03 -5.35 -45.56
N LYS A 585 18.30 -5.13 -45.92
CA LYS A 585 19.40 -6.03 -45.54
C LYS A 585 19.49 -6.21 -44.03
N ASN A 586 19.40 -5.10 -43.30
CA ASN A 586 19.44 -5.12 -41.83
C ASN A 586 18.23 -5.85 -41.24
N LEU A 587 17.02 -5.61 -41.75
CA LEU A 587 15.81 -6.30 -41.28
C LEU A 587 15.88 -7.81 -41.56
N PHE A 588 16.36 -8.19 -42.75
CA PHE A 588 16.45 -9.59 -43.18
C PHE A 588 17.45 -10.39 -42.33
N ASN A 589 18.59 -9.79 -41.99
CA ASN A 589 19.58 -10.42 -41.11
C ASN A 589 18.99 -10.78 -39.74
N GLU A 590 18.27 -9.84 -39.13
CA GLU A 590 17.66 -10.03 -37.81
C GLU A 590 16.60 -11.13 -37.84
N ILE A 591 15.81 -11.23 -38.91
CA ILE A 591 14.84 -12.31 -39.08
C ILE A 591 15.54 -13.68 -39.21
N GLY A 592 16.61 -13.77 -40.01
CA GLY A 592 17.37 -15.02 -40.17
C GLY A 592 17.97 -15.55 -38.87
N LEU A 593 18.49 -14.66 -38.02
CA LEU A 593 19.01 -15.03 -36.70
C LEU A 593 17.93 -15.69 -35.82
N ARG A 594 16.72 -15.12 -35.78
CA ARG A 594 15.60 -15.63 -34.98
C ARG A 594 15.12 -17.01 -35.44
N ILE A 595 15.06 -17.24 -36.75
CA ILE A 595 14.67 -18.56 -37.30
C ILE A 595 15.73 -19.63 -36.94
N GLY A 596 17.02 -19.30 -37.04
CA GLY A 596 18.11 -20.21 -36.68
C GLY A 596 18.09 -20.65 -35.21
N GLU A 597 17.76 -19.74 -34.29
CA GLU A 597 17.61 -20.03 -32.86
C GLU A 597 16.48 -21.04 -32.58
N ALA A 598 15.34 -20.90 -33.27
CA ALA A 598 14.18 -21.78 -33.10
C ALA A 598 14.47 -23.23 -33.56
N LEU A 599 15.13 -23.40 -34.72
CA LEU A 599 15.43 -24.72 -35.29
C LEU A 599 16.35 -25.57 -34.42
N ASN A 600 17.31 -24.95 -33.74
CA ASN A 600 18.28 -25.64 -32.90
C ASN A 600 17.65 -26.36 -31.69
N SER A 601 16.63 -25.76 -31.09
CA SER A 601 16.05 -26.27 -29.84
C SER A 601 15.26 -27.57 -30.03
N LEU A 602 14.78 -27.85 -31.23
CA LEU A 602 13.83 -28.96 -31.48
C LEU A 602 14.49 -30.28 -31.88
N LEU A 603 15.57 -30.22 -32.68
CA LEU A 603 16.27 -31.43 -33.13
C LEU A 603 16.92 -32.20 -31.97
N LEU A 604 17.35 -31.50 -30.92
CA LEU A 604 17.95 -32.10 -29.73
C LEU A 604 16.92 -32.74 -28.79
N LEU A 605 15.70 -32.21 -28.71
CA LEU A 605 14.68 -32.67 -27.76
C LEU A 605 14.03 -33.99 -28.16
N ARG A 606 13.98 -34.32 -29.45
CA ARG A 606 13.22 -35.48 -29.95
C ARG A 606 13.89 -36.82 -29.67
N ASP A 607 15.18 -36.92 -29.94
CA ASP A 607 15.88 -38.22 -29.91
C ASP A 607 16.21 -38.68 -28.48
N ILE A 608 16.34 -37.76 -27.52
CA ILE A 608 16.62 -38.08 -26.11
C ILE A 608 15.35 -38.56 -25.38
N ARG A 609 14.20 -37.94 -25.68
CA ARG A 609 12.95 -38.18 -24.94
C ARG A 609 12.45 -39.63 -25.02
N GLN A 610 12.55 -40.23 -26.20
CA GLN A 610 11.83 -41.47 -26.51
C GLN A 610 12.43 -42.74 -25.86
N SER A 611 13.74 -42.73 -25.58
CA SER A 611 14.43 -43.84 -24.92
C SER A 611 14.46 -43.66 -23.38
N GLU A 612 14.53 -42.42 -22.90
CA GLU A 612 14.56 -42.10 -21.47
C GLU A 612 13.20 -42.34 -20.78
N GLU A 613 12.08 -42.00 -21.42
CA GLU A 613 10.74 -42.07 -20.81
C GLU A 613 10.33 -43.50 -20.40
N MET A 614 10.69 -44.53 -21.17
CA MET A 614 10.33 -45.93 -20.87
C MET A 614 11.11 -46.50 -19.67
N PHE A 615 12.41 -46.22 -19.59
CA PHE A 615 13.28 -46.72 -18.50
C PHE A 615 13.07 -45.93 -17.20
N ARG A 616 12.82 -44.62 -17.32
CA ARG A 616 12.49 -43.73 -16.20
C ARG A 616 11.18 -44.13 -15.53
N ALA A 617 10.12 -44.47 -16.28
CA ALA A 617 8.82 -44.82 -15.69
C ALA A 617 8.86 -46.04 -14.74
N ILE A 618 9.64 -47.08 -15.04
CA ILE A 618 9.73 -48.29 -14.20
C ILE A 618 10.54 -48.03 -12.93
N THR A 619 11.59 -47.23 -13.03
CA THR A 619 12.51 -46.95 -11.92
C THR A 619 12.05 -45.77 -11.05
N GLU A 620 11.23 -44.85 -11.55
CA GLU A 620 10.67 -43.74 -10.76
C GLU A 620 9.55 -44.16 -9.82
N HIS A 621 8.82 -45.24 -10.11
CA HIS A 621 7.64 -45.64 -9.34
C HIS A 621 7.90 -46.78 -8.32
N THR A 622 9.12 -47.28 -8.20
CA THR A 622 9.49 -48.21 -7.11
C THR A 622 9.75 -47.47 -5.80
N SER A 623 9.40 -48.10 -4.68
CA SER A 623 9.53 -47.50 -3.33
C SER A 623 10.88 -47.78 -2.68
N ASP A 624 11.60 -48.80 -3.14
CA ASP A 624 12.91 -49.17 -2.59
C ASP A 624 14.04 -48.48 -3.37
N SER A 625 15.18 -48.28 -2.72
CA SER A 625 16.39 -47.70 -3.31
C SER A 625 17.18 -48.78 -4.05
N ILE A 626 17.22 -48.73 -5.37
CA ILE A 626 17.97 -49.70 -6.20
C ILE A 626 19.27 -49.06 -6.70
N SER A 627 20.39 -49.73 -6.45
CA SER A 627 21.72 -49.36 -6.92
C SER A 627 22.36 -50.53 -7.67
N ILE A 628 23.25 -50.25 -8.62
CA ILE A 628 24.01 -51.28 -9.33
C ILE A 628 25.49 -50.94 -9.18
N PHE A 629 26.28 -51.87 -8.68
CA PHE A 629 27.72 -51.73 -8.49
C PHE A 629 28.47 -52.46 -9.61
N SER A 630 29.62 -51.93 -9.99
CA SER A 630 30.56 -52.58 -10.91
C SER A 630 31.25 -53.78 -10.27
N PRO A 631 31.88 -54.68 -11.06
CA PRO A 631 32.73 -55.76 -10.53
C PRO A 631 33.90 -55.24 -9.68
N GLU A 632 34.35 -54.00 -9.91
CA GLU A 632 35.36 -53.30 -9.13
C GLU A 632 34.80 -52.55 -7.91
N MET A 633 33.55 -52.82 -7.53
CA MET A 633 32.88 -52.28 -6.33
C MET A 633 32.68 -50.76 -6.33
N THR A 634 32.44 -50.16 -7.49
CA THR A 634 32.03 -48.75 -7.60
C THR A 634 30.58 -48.64 -8.06
N ILE A 635 29.83 -47.63 -7.60
CA ILE A 635 28.41 -47.52 -7.96
C ILE A 635 28.27 -47.05 -9.41
N LYS A 636 27.57 -47.82 -10.25
CA LYS A 636 27.39 -47.54 -11.68
C LYS A 636 26.03 -46.91 -12.01
N TYR A 637 25.02 -47.21 -11.20
CA TYR A 637 23.67 -46.68 -11.37
C TYR A 637 22.97 -46.60 -10.01
N VAL A 638 22.10 -45.60 -9.85
CA VAL A 638 21.14 -45.51 -8.75
C VAL A 638 19.78 -45.11 -9.29
N SER A 639 18.71 -45.70 -8.76
CA SER A 639 17.36 -45.38 -9.17
C SER A 639 16.93 -43.98 -8.72
N PRO A 640 15.94 -43.34 -9.38
CA PRO A 640 15.40 -42.07 -8.92
C PRO A 640 14.83 -42.12 -7.49
N SER A 641 14.33 -43.29 -7.05
CA SER A 641 13.94 -43.50 -5.65
C SER A 641 15.15 -43.48 -4.71
N THR A 642 16.32 -44.00 -5.11
CA THR A 642 17.57 -43.90 -4.33
C THR A 642 17.97 -42.45 -4.09
N ALA A 643 17.98 -41.59 -5.11
CA ALA A 643 18.28 -40.17 -4.95
C ALA A 643 17.25 -39.46 -4.06
N ARG A 644 15.95 -39.79 -4.19
CA ARG A 644 14.90 -39.24 -3.30
C ARG A 644 15.08 -39.67 -1.84
N LEU A 645 15.38 -40.95 -1.59
CA LEU A 645 15.45 -41.53 -0.24
C LEU A 645 16.75 -41.16 0.47
N SER A 646 17.88 -41.22 -0.22
CA SER A 646 19.20 -40.87 0.34
C SER A 646 19.50 -39.36 0.28
N GLY A 647 18.75 -38.59 -0.50
CA GLY A 647 18.93 -37.15 -0.71
C GLY A 647 20.22 -36.77 -1.46
N PHE A 648 21.11 -37.72 -1.70
CA PHE A 648 22.30 -37.51 -2.53
C PHE A 648 21.86 -37.36 -3.96
N ASP A 649 22.49 -36.41 -4.64
CA ASP A 649 22.28 -36.29 -6.07
C ASP A 649 22.83 -37.55 -6.75
N TYR A 650 22.18 -37.93 -7.83
CA TYR A 650 22.50 -39.11 -8.64
C TYR A 650 24.01 -39.21 -8.91
N ASN A 651 24.69 -38.07 -9.12
CA ASN A 651 26.11 -37.97 -9.45
C ASN A 651 27.09 -38.28 -8.31
N GLN A 652 26.64 -38.12 -7.08
CA GLN A 652 27.53 -38.33 -5.95
C GLN A 652 27.77 -39.81 -5.75
N PHE A 653 26.77 -40.63 -6.08
CA PHE A 653 26.90 -42.07 -6.09
C PHE A 653 27.76 -42.59 -7.23
N ILE A 654 27.50 -42.15 -8.47
CA ILE A 654 28.11 -42.79 -9.64
C ILE A 654 29.65 -42.64 -9.64
N GLY A 655 30.35 -43.78 -9.63
CA GLY A 655 31.82 -43.89 -9.62
C GLY A 655 32.46 -43.80 -8.24
N ALA A 656 31.69 -43.44 -7.21
CA ALA A 656 32.17 -43.44 -5.85
C ALA A 656 32.27 -44.87 -5.30
N ASP A 657 33.19 -45.05 -4.35
CA ASP A 657 33.28 -46.27 -3.58
C ASP A 657 32.07 -46.35 -2.65
N TYR A 658 31.32 -47.45 -2.76
CA TYR A 658 30.12 -47.70 -1.96
C TYR A 658 30.40 -47.60 -0.45
N GLN A 659 31.63 -47.92 -0.01
CA GLN A 659 32.03 -47.81 1.40
C GLN A 659 31.91 -46.39 1.93
N THR A 660 32.09 -45.37 1.08
CA THR A 660 31.96 -43.96 1.48
C THR A 660 30.55 -43.59 1.92
N PHE A 661 29.54 -44.34 1.48
CA PHE A 661 28.14 -44.13 1.86
C PHE A 661 27.69 -45.00 3.03
N ILE A 662 28.55 -45.88 3.52
CA ILE A 662 28.25 -46.80 4.61
C ILE A 662 28.99 -46.31 5.86
N HIS A 663 28.36 -46.47 7.02
CA HIS A 663 29.00 -46.17 8.28
C HIS A 663 30.29 -47.01 8.46
N PRO A 664 31.42 -46.44 8.91
CA PRO A 664 32.70 -47.16 9.01
C PRO A 664 32.66 -48.48 9.77
N GLU A 665 31.80 -48.60 10.78
CA GLU A 665 31.61 -49.84 11.55
C GLU A 665 30.85 -50.93 10.77
N ASP A 666 30.00 -50.53 9.82
CA ASP A 666 29.14 -51.43 9.04
C ASP A 666 29.83 -51.84 7.73
N GLN A 667 30.90 -51.14 7.31
CA GLN A 667 31.65 -51.41 6.07
C GLN A 667 32.19 -52.84 5.98
N LEU A 668 32.70 -53.40 7.10
CA LEU A 668 33.22 -54.77 7.16
C LEU A 668 32.13 -55.82 6.88
N GLU A 669 30.93 -55.63 7.42
CA GLU A 669 29.80 -56.53 7.18
C GLU A 669 29.33 -56.47 5.72
N PHE A 670 29.28 -55.26 5.15
CA PHE A 670 28.98 -55.08 3.72
C PHE A 670 30.01 -55.74 2.82
N GLU A 671 31.30 -55.61 3.13
CA GLU A 671 32.38 -56.23 2.35
C GLU A 671 32.28 -57.76 2.39
N GLU A 672 32.01 -58.35 3.56
CA GLU A 672 31.79 -59.80 3.71
C GLU A 672 30.55 -60.29 2.93
N VAL A 673 29.47 -59.52 2.94
CA VAL A 673 28.23 -59.84 2.21
C VAL A 673 28.44 -59.73 0.69
N LEU A 674 29.05 -58.65 0.21
CA LEU A 674 29.33 -58.46 -1.21
C LEU A 674 30.31 -59.51 -1.75
N HIS A 675 31.36 -59.84 -0.99
CA HIS A 675 32.31 -60.89 -1.37
C HIS A 675 31.63 -62.27 -1.48
N ARG A 676 30.69 -62.61 -0.58
CA ARG A 676 29.88 -63.83 -0.70
C ARG A 676 28.94 -63.80 -1.91
N ALA A 677 28.33 -62.64 -2.19
CA ALA A 677 27.47 -62.46 -3.34
C ALA A 677 28.21 -62.63 -4.68
N MET A 678 29.45 -62.14 -4.79
CA MET A 678 30.28 -62.31 -5.99
C MET A 678 30.65 -63.77 -6.27
N GLN A 679 30.68 -64.62 -5.25
CA GLN A 679 31.00 -66.05 -5.40
C GLN A 679 29.76 -66.90 -5.73
N SER A 680 28.55 -66.31 -5.65
CA SER A 680 27.28 -67.01 -5.77
C SER A 680 26.32 -66.22 -6.66
N GLU A 681 26.44 -66.39 -7.98
CA GLU A 681 25.65 -65.65 -8.98
C GLU A 681 24.14 -65.90 -8.80
N GLY A 682 23.36 -64.83 -8.74
CA GLY A 682 21.90 -64.88 -8.59
C GLY A 682 21.36 -65.18 -7.19
N GLU A 683 22.22 -65.44 -6.18
CA GLU A 683 21.78 -65.64 -4.79
C GLU A 683 21.62 -64.29 -4.05
N THR A 684 20.65 -64.22 -3.12
CA THR A 684 20.31 -62.98 -2.39
C THR A 684 20.83 -63.02 -0.96
N PHE A 685 21.55 -61.98 -0.57
CA PHE A 685 22.09 -61.80 0.78
C PHE A 685 21.45 -60.56 1.42
N THR A 686 21.21 -60.60 2.73
CA THR A 686 20.51 -59.52 3.45
C THR A 686 21.30 -59.03 4.66
N ILE A 687 21.29 -57.72 4.87
CA ILE A 687 21.76 -57.02 6.08
C ILE A 687 20.54 -56.34 6.70
N GLU A 688 20.21 -56.69 7.94
CA GLU A 688 18.93 -56.31 8.57
C GLU A 688 18.88 -54.84 8.99
N ASP A 689 20.00 -54.28 9.46
CA ASP A 689 20.09 -52.89 9.89
C ASP A 689 21.46 -52.33 9.52
N ALA A 690 21.51 -51.62 8.39
CA ALA A 690 22.69 -50.97 7.87
C ALA A 690 22.55 -49.46 7.92
N ARG A 691 23.58 -48.78 8.43
CA ARG A 691 23.61 -47.32 8.46
C ARG A 691 24.24 -46.78 7.18
N LEU A 692 23.39 -46.27 6.30
CA LEU A 692 23.79 -45.58 5.08
C LEU A 692 23.72 -44.09 5.31
N ILE A 693 24.79 -43.37 5.00
CA ILE A 693 24.81 -41.93 5.06
C ILE A 693 23.87 -41.38 3.98
N ASN A 694 23.22 -40.26 4.29
CA ASN A 694 22.44 -39.45 3.37
C ASN A 694 23.21 -38.15 3.04
N ALA A 695 22.71 -37.35 2.10
CA ALA A 695 23.44 -36.16 1.63
C ALA A 695 23.72 -35.10 2.70
N SER A 696 22.86 -35.02 3.71
CA SER A 696 23.09 -34.14 4.85
C SER A 696 24.27 -34.57 5.73
N GLY A 697 24.83 -35.75 5.48
CA GLY A 697 25.88 -36.35 6.30
C GLY A 697 25.33 -37.15 7.49
N GLU A 698 24.03 -37.41 7.52
CA GLU A 698 23.38 -38.19 8.58
C GLU A 698 23.23 -39.65 8.16
N TYR A 699 23.44 -40.55 9.10
CA TYR A 699 23.24 -41.98 8.86
C TYR A 699 21.77 -42.34 9.05
N VAL A 700 21.19 -42.93 8.01
CA VAL A 700 19.81 -43.43 7.94
C VAL A 700 19.85 -44.96 7.90
N HIS A 701 18.88 -45.59 8.55
CA HIS A 701 18.84 -47.04 8.76
C HIS A 701 18.08 -47.73 7.64
N TYR A 702 18.75 -48.67 6.98
CA TYR A 702 18.20 -49.42 5.86
C TYR A 702 18.36 -50.93 6.08
N GLN A 703 17.36 -51.68 5.62
CA GLN A 703 17.55 -53.09 5.32
C GLN A 703 18.13 -53.20 3.91
N VAL A 704 19.23 -53.94 3.73
CA VAL A 704 19.94 -54.00 2.44
C VAL A 704 19.95 -55.42 1.91
N LEU A 705 19.52 -55.58 0.65
CA LEU A 705 19.57 -56.83 -0.10
C LEU A 705 20.59 -56.71 -1.23
N VAL A 706 21.43 -57.72 -1.40
CA VAL A 706 22.52 -57.75 -2.37
C VAL A 706 22.40 -59.01 -3.24
N VAL A 707 22.46 -58.82 -4.57
CA VAL A 707 22.42 -59.91 -5.57
C VAL A 707 23.47 -59.66 -6.65
N SER A 708 24.33 -60.64 -6.93
CA SER A 708 25.26 -60.57 -8.08
C SER A 708 24.57 -60.95 -9.38
N LEU A 709 24.69 -60.08 -10.40
CA LEU A 709 24.21 -60.28 -11.78
C LEU A 709 25.32 -59.94 -12.79
N LEU A 710 26.55 -60.39 -12.52
CA LEU A 710 27.74 -60.12 -13.32
C LEU A 710 27.67 -60.79 -14.70
N GLU A 711 27.06 -61.97 -14.81
CA GLU A 711 26.94 -62.70 -16.07
C GLU A 711 25.74 -62.25 -16.93
N THR A 712 24.95 -61.27 -16.46
CA THR A 712 23.73 -60.79 -17.13
C THR A 712 24.01 -59.62 -18.11
N PRO A 713 23.74 -59.77 -19.42
CA PRO A 713 23.96 -58.71 -20.42
C PRO A 713 23.09 -57.47 -20.16
N GLY A 714 23.69 -56.28 -20.17
CA GLY A 714 23.01 -54.99 -19.94
C GLY A 714 23.13 -54.44 -18.51
N ILE A 715 23.33 -55.30 -17.52
CA ILE A 715 23.58 -54.90 -16.12
C ILE A 715 25.08 -55.03 -15.81
N ASN A 716 25.63 -56.25 -15.95
CA ASN A 716 27.04 -56.59 -15.69
C ASN A 716 27.55 -55.95 -14.38
N GLY A 717 26.95 -56.34 -13.27
CA GLY A 717 27.16 -55.71 -11.97
C GLY A 717 26.37 -56.36 -10.83
N ILE A 718 26.60 -55.88 -9.61
CA ILE A 718 25.92 -56.34 -8.39
C ILE A 718 24.76 -55.39 -8.12
N VAL A 719 23.54 -55.91 -8.04
CA VAL A 719 22.35 -55.12 -7.73
C VAL A 719 22.14 -55.09 -6.22
N VAL A 720 22.04 -53.89 -5.66
CA VAL A 720 21.83 -53.64 -4.24
C VAL A 720 20.52 -52.89 -4.07
N ASN A 721 19.62 -53.45 -3.27
CA ASN A 721 18.34 -52.85 -2.95
C ASN A 721 18.29 -52.47 -1.46
N CYS A 722 18.00 -51.22 -1.13
CA CYS A 722 17.93 -50.71 0.23
C CYS A 722 16.50 -50.24 0.54
N ARG A 723 15.92 -50.75 1.63
CA ARG A 723 14.59 -50.37 2.12
C ARG A 723 14.69 -49.60 3.44
N ASP A 724 14.05 -48.44 3.50
CA ASP A 724 14.13 -47.50 4.62
C ASP A 724 13.32 -47.97 5.86
N LEU A 725 13.92 -47.91 7.05
CA LEU A 725 13.31 -48.27 8.35
C LEU A 725 12.84 -47.05 9.18
N THR A 726 12.98 -45.82 8.68
CA THR A 726 12.83 -44.55 9.43
C THR A 726 11.44 -44.29 10.01
N SER A 727 10.37 -44.68 9.30
CA SER A 727 8.97 -44.47 9.73
C SER A 727 8.63 -45.06 11.11
N ARG A 728 9.36 -46.09 11.56
CA ARG A 728 9.19 -46.67 12.89
C ARG A 728 9.89 -45.85 13.98
N GLN A 729 11.03 -45.25 13.70
CA GLN A 729 11.79 -44.41 14.65
C GLN A 729 11.26 -42.97 14.71
N GLU A 730 10.71 -42.46 13.60
CA GLU A 730 10.03 -41.16 13.55
C GLU A 730 8.83 -41.08 14.48
N ALA A 731 8.07 -42.16 14.66
CA ALA A 731 6.95 -42.18 15.62
C ALA A 731 7.41 -41.95 17.07
N GLU A 732 8.58 -42.49 17.47
CA GLU A 732 9.15 -42.28 18.80
C GLU A 732 9.78 -40.87 18.95
N ARG A 733 10.43 -40.38 17.90
CA ARG A 733 10.96 -39.00 17.86
C ARG A 733 9.84 -37.97 17.86
N GLU A 734 8.76 -38.21 17.14
CA GLU A 734 7.59 -37.34 17.06
C GLU A 734 6.88 -37.24 18.41
N MET A 735 6.79 -38.34 19.18
CA MET A 735 6.29 -38.30 20.55
C MET A 735 7.14 -37.39 21.46
N THR A 736 8.47 -37.44 21.30
CA THR A 736 9.40 -36.58 22.05
C THR A 736 9.31 -35.13 21.58
N ARG A 737 9.15 -34.89 20.27
CA ARG A 737 8.97 -33.57 19.67
C ARG A 737 7.65 -32.93 20.09
N LEU A 738 6.54 -33.67 20.06
CA LEU A 738 5.22 -33.18 20.51
C LEU A 738 5.24 -32.78 21.98
N ARG A 739 5.92 -33.55 22.86
CA ARG A 739 6.11 -33.16 24.26
C ARG A 739 6.91 -31.86 24.41
N ARG A 740 7.99 -31.69 23.64
CA ARG A 740 8.78 -30.45 23.64
C ARG A 740 7.94 -29.27 23.11
N LEU A 741 7.23 -29.46 22.00
CA LEU A 741 6.36 -28.46 21.39
C LEU A 741 5.24 -28.01 22.35
N LEU A 742 4.59 -28.94 23.05
CA LEU A 742 3.57 -28.60 24.05
C LEU A 742 4.17 -27.80 25.20
N SER A 743 5.35 -28.16 25.69
CA SER A 743 6.07 -27.38 26.71
C SER A 743 6.42 -25.98 26.21
N ASP A 744 6.94 -25.86 24.99
CA ASP A 744 7.28 -24.57 24.37
C ASP A 744 6.06 -23.68 24.17
N ILE A 745 4.93 -24.24 23.72
CA ILE A 745 3.65 -23.54 23.58
C ILE A 745 3.18 -23.02 24.95
N ILE A 746 3.14 -23.89 25.96
CA ILE A 746 2.70 -23.54 27.32
C ILE A 746 3.61 -22.46 27.92
N ASN A 747 4.93 -22.54 27.71
CA ASN A 747 5.90 -21.57 28.20
C ASN A 747 5.92 -20.26 27.42
N SER A 748 5.50 -20.27 26.16
CA SER A 748 5.39 -19.07 25.34
C SER A 748 4.10 -18.30 25.59
N MET A 749 3.11 -18.89 26.29
CA MET A 749 1.89 -18.18 26.66
C MET A 749 2.20 -17.05 27.66
N PRO A 750 1.69 -15.83 27.41
CA PRO A 750 1.88 -14.71 28.33
C PRO A 750 1.11 -14.88 29.65
N SER A 751 0.05 -15.68 29.65
CA SER A 751 -0.73 -16.06 30.84
C SER A 751 0.07 -16.95 31.78
N ALA A 752 -0.10 -16.75 33.08
CA ALA A 752 0.43 -17.68 34.08
C ALA A 752 -0.47 -18.92 34.15
N LEU A 753 0.10 -20.08 33.82
CA LEU A 753 -0.56 -21.38 33.85
C LEU A 753 0.06 -22.27 34.92
N ILE A 754 -0.79 -22.77 35.81
CA ILE A 754 -0.39 -23.58 36.96
C ILE A 754 -1.26 -24.84 36.96
N GLY A 755 -0.63 -26.01 36.83
CA GLY A 755 -1.32 -27.29 37.02
C GLY A 755 -1.18 -27.76 38.45
N VAL A 756 -2.27 -28.24 39.06
CA VAL A 756 -2.28 -28.84 40.38
C VAL A 756 -2.95 -30.21 40.38
N ASP A 757 -2.51 -31.10 41.26
CA ASP A 757 -3.15 -32.40 41.47
C ASP A 757 -4.37 -32.32 42.41
N GLU A 758 -4.94 -33.48 42.79
CA GLU A 758 -6.08 -33.58 43.72
C GLU A 758 -5.76 -33.05 45.13
N ASN A 759 -4.50 -33.05 45.53
CA ASN A 759 -4.04 -32.57 46.83
C ASN A 759 -3.63 -31.08 46.81
N GLY A 760 -3.65 -30.45 45.62
CA GLY A 760 -3.22 -29.07 45.42
C GLY A 760 -1.70 -28.88 45.31
N GLU A 761 -0.97 -29.96 45.02
CA GLU A 761 0.46 -29.93 44.70
C GLU A 761 0.66 -29.50 43.25
N ILE A 762 1.64 -28.61 43.03
CA ILE A 762 1.92 -28.05 41.71
C ILE A 762 2.59 -29.12 40.84
N THR A 763 1.92 -29.50 39.76
CA THR A 763 2.39 -30.48 38.77
C THR A 763 2.95 -29.83 37.51
N HIS A 764 2.50 -28.61 37.20
CA HIS A 764 2.96 -27.85 36.03
C HIS A 764 3.13 -26.37 36.38
N TRP A 765 4.19 -25.77 35.87
CA TRP A 765 4.51 -24.36 36.12
C TRP A 765 5.14 -23.76 34.87
N ASN A 766 4.38 -22.93 34.15
CA ASN A 766 4.90 -22.33 32.93
C ASN A 766 5.77 -21.09 33.20
N LEU A 767 6.51 -20.64 32.20
CA LEU A 767 7.32 -19.42 32.26
C LEU A 767 6.49 -18.16 32.59
N GLY A 768 5.22 -18.13 32.19
CA GLY A 768 4.27 -17.08 32.60
C GLY A 768 4.08 -17.04 34.12
N ALA A 769 3.88 -18.20 34.74
CA ALA A 769 3.75 -18.35 36.19
C ALA A 769 5.05 -17.99 36.92
N GLU A 770 6.21 -18.33 36.35
CA GLU A 770 7.52 -17.91 36.88
C GLU A 770 7.70 -16.39 36.87
N LYS A 771 7.42 -15.73 35.74
CA LYS A 771 7.49 -14.26 35.63
C LYS A 771 6.51 -13.57 36.58
N PHE A 772 5.32 -14.14 36.70
CA PHE A 772 4.25 -13.59 37.53
C PHE A 772 4.52 -13.73 39.03
N SER A 773 4.98 -14.91 39.48
CA SER A 773 5.26 -15.21 40.88
C SER A 773 6.65 -14.76 41.34
N GLY A 774 7.61 -14.66 40.41
CA GLY A 774 9.04 -14.54 40.71
C GLY A 774 9.70 -15.84 41.20
N ILE A 775 9.01 -16.99 41.11
CA ILE A 775 9.47 -18.30 41.58
C ILE A 775 9.73 -19.21 40.37
N GLY A 776 10.94 -19.74 40.28
CA GLY A 776 11.34 -20.65 39.19
C GLY A 776 10.61 -21.99 39.24
N GLU A 777 10.40 -22.62 38.08
CA GLU A 777 9.72 -23.91 37.94
C GLU A 777 10.25 -24.98 38.91
N SER A 778 11.57 -25.14 39.00
CA SER A 778 12.21 -26.13 39.88
C SER A 778 11.97 -25.90 41.38
N GLN A 779 11.59 -24.68 41.77
CA GLN A 779 11.23 -24.33 43.14
C GLN A 779 9.73 -24.45 43.42
N ALA A 780 8.91 -24.45 42.37
CA ALA A 780 7.45 -24.51 42.46
C ALA A 780 6.91 -25.94 42.35
N LEU A 781 7.49 -26.77 41.48
CA LEU A 781 7.05 -28.16 41.26
C LEU A 781 7.13 -29.00 42.54
N GLY A 782 6.07 -29.77 42.82
CA GLY A 782 5.95 -30.63 44.00
C GLY A 782 5.71 -29.90 45.32
N ARG A 783 5.54 -28.57 45.31
CA ARG A 783 5.09 -27.80 46.47
C ARG A 783 3.59 -27.54 46.41
N THR A 784 2.99 -27.23 47.55
CA THR A 784 1.57 -26.89 47.60
C THR A 784 1.32 -25.47 47.10
N LEU A 785 0.21 -25.25 46.39
CA LEU A 785 -0.18 -23.93 45.88
C LEU A 785 -0.24 -22.86 46.98
N ARG A 786 -0.64 -23.28 48.20
CA ARG A 786 -0.77 -22.42 49.39
C ARG A 786 0.58 -21.88 49.90
N GLU A 787 1.63 -22.69 49.82
CA GLU A 787 2.98 -22.30 50.24
C GLU A 787 3.65 -21.36 49.22
N THR A 788 3.37 -21.59 47.94
CA THR A 788 3.96 -20.82 46.82
C THR A 788 3.27 -19.45 46.64
N PHE A 789 1.96 -19.34 46.87
CA PHE A 789 1.19 -18.10 46.78
C PHE A 789 0.46 -17.74 48.09
N SER A 790 1.19 -17.21 49.07
CA SER A 790 0.60 -16.76 50.34
C SER A 790 -0.33 -15.52 50.20
N HIS A 791 -0.24 -14.78 49.10
CA HIS A 791 -0.99 -13.54 48.88
C HIS A 791 -2.35 -13.74 48.19
N ILE A 792 -2.60 -14.95 47.67
CA ILE A 792 -3.84 -15.27 46.94
C ILE A 792 -4.51 -16.50 47.57
N LEU A 793 -4.72 -16.44 48.88
CA LEU A 793 -5.34 -17.53 49.66
C LEU A 793 -6.73 -17.92 49.14
N THR A 794 -7.46 -16.97 48.54
CA THR A 794 -8.77 -17.17 47.91
C THR A 794 -8.73 -18.15 46.73
N LEU A 795 -7.60 -18.32 46.03
CA LEU A 795 -7.48 -19.27 44.93
C LEU A 795 -7.66 -20.72 45.39
N CYS A 796 -7.16 -21.06 46.58
CA CYS A 796 -7.24 -22.44 47.08
C CYS A 796 -8.70 -22.90 47.26
N ASP A 797 -9.54 -22.00 47.78
CA ASP A 797 -10.98 -22.27 47.97
C ASP A 797 -11.69 -22.42 46.62
N LEU A 798 -11.31 -21.60 45.63
CA LEU A 798 -11.84 -21.67 44.28
C LEU A 798 -11.41 -22.95 43.54
N VAL A 799 -10.18 -23.42 43.75
CA VAL A 799 -9.70 -24.70 43.20
C VAL A 799 -10.50 -25.86 43.77
N GLN A 800 -10.66 -25.94 45.09
CA GLN A 800 -11.44 -27.01 45.73
C GLN A 800 -12.91 -26.99 45.26
N LYS A 801 -13.49 -25.79 45.11
CA LYS A 801 -14.85 -25.62 44.60
C LYS A 801 -14.97 -26.06 43.14
N SER A 802 -14.01 -25.73 42.30
CA SER A 802 -14.01 -26.15 40.88
C SER A 802 -13.83 -27.66 40.73
N GLN A 803 -12.92 -28.28 41.50
CA GLN A 803 -12.71 -29.73 41.50
C GLN A 803 -13.93 -30.50 42.03
N SER A 804 -14.52 -30.08 43.15
CA SER A 804 -15.71 -30.74 43.72
C SER A 804 -16.97 -30.62 42.88
N THR A 805 -17.11 -29.52 42.14
CA THR A 805 -18.27 -29.30 41.23
C THR A 805 -18.06 -29.87 39.83
N GLY A 806 -16.82 -30.24 39.48
CA GLY A 806 -16.45 -30.69 38.14
C GLY A 806 -16.65 -29.63 37.05
N LYS A 807 -16.78 -28.35 37.42
CA LYS A 807 -17.03 -27.25 36.47
C LYS A 807 -15.93 -26.18 36.54
N PRO A 808 -15.61 -25.53 35.40
CA PRO A 808 -14.71 -24.39 35.41
C PRO A 808 -15.25 -23.26 36.27
N HIS A 809 -14.35 -22.57 36.97
CA HIS A 809 -14.66 -21.39 37.77
C HIS A 809 -13.89 -20.18 37.24
N LYS A 810 -14.57 -19.03 37.09
CA LYS A 810 -13.98 -17.80 36.57
C LYS A 810 -14.35 -16.61 37.46
N GLU A 811 -13.34 -15.84 37.85
CA GLU A 811 -13.49 -14.53 38.49
C GLU A 811 -12.66 -13.50 37.70
N THR A 812 -13.22 -12.31 37.47
CA THR A 812 -12.57 -11.24 36.71
C THR A 812 -12.27 -10.03 37.58
N ASN A 813 -11.24 -9.27 37.22
CA ASN A 813 -10.81 -8.04 37.90
C ASN A 813 -10.55 -8.21 39.40
N VAL A 814 -10.00 -9.35 39.81
CA VAL A 814 -9.66 -9.63 41.21
C VAL A 814 -8.48 -8.72 41.62
N PRO A 815 -8.66 -7.80 42.58
CA PRO A 815 -7.58 -6.91 42.99
C PRO A 815 -6.61 -7.68 43.88
N VAL A 816 -5.37 -7.83 43.41
CA VAL A 816 -4.31 -8.52 44.15
C VAL A 816 -3.14 -7.57 44.38
N LYS A 817 -2.55 -7.65 45.58
CA LYS A 817 -1.37 -6.86 45.92
C LYS A 817 -0.13 -7.75 45.85
N ILE A 818 0.64 -7.61 44.77
CA ILE A 818 1.86 -8.38 44.53
C ILE A 818 3.04 -7.40 44.59
N GLN A 819 4.05 -7.71 45.40
CA GLN A 819 5.26 -6.86 45.57
C GLN A 819 4.95 -5.37 45.89
N GLY A 820 3.88 -5.10 46.64
CA GLY A 820 3.49 -3.74 47.05
C GLY A 820 2.72 -2.93 46.00
N ARG A 821 2.56 -3.42 44.77
CA ARG A 821 1.73 -2.81 43.71
C ARG A 821 0.35 -3.46 43.66
N GLN A 822 -0.67 -2.67 43.33
CA GLN A 822 -2.03 -3.15 43.13
C GLN A 822 -2.19 -3.56 41.67
N GLN A 823 -2.51 -4.82 41.42
CA GLN A 823 -2.78 -5.40 40.11
C GLN A 823 -4.20 -5.96 40.06
N PHE A 824 -4.74 -6.09 38.86
CA PHE A 824 -6.04 -6.70 38.60
C PHE A 824 -5.82 -7.98 37.82
N LEU A 825 -6.36 -9.09 38.32
CA LEU A 825 -6.20 -10.41 37.74
C LEU A 825 -7.53 -10.97 37.29
N ASP A 826 -7.51 -11.59 36.12
CA ASP A 826 -8.54 -12.52 35.69
C ASP A 826 -8.08 -13.95 36.02
N VAL A 827 -8.89 -14.63 36.83
CA VAL A 827 -8.61 -15.97 37.35
C VAL A 827 -9.57 -16.95 36.71
N THR A 828 -9.06 -17.98 36.06
CA THR A 828 -9.86 -19.10 35.55
C THR A 828 -9.30 -20.44 36.00
N ILE A 829 -10.15 -21.33 36.50
CA ILE A 829 -9.77 -22.64 37.01
C ILE A 829 -10.56 -23.70 36.25
N TYR A 830 -9.86 -24.65 35.63
CA TYR A 830 -10.41 -25.76 34.87
C TYR A 830 -10.15 -27.07 35.60
N PRO A 831 -11.18 -27.85 35.98
CA PRO A 831 -10.96 -29.15 36.60
C PRO A 831 -10.47 -30.17 35.54
N LEU A 832 -9.49 -31.00 35.91
CA LEU A 832 -9.00 -32.09 35.08
C LEU A 832 -9.74 -33.38 35.47
N THR A 833 -10.58 -33.88 34.57
CA THR A 833 -11.30 -35.14 34.72
C THR A 833 -10.69 -36.19 33.78
N SER A 834 -9.69 -36.93 34.24
CA SER A 834 -9.12 -38.09 33.54
C SER A 834 -9.17 -39.32 34.45
N GLU A 835 -9.35 -40.51 33.87
CA GLU A 835 -9.48 -41.79 34.61
C GLU A 835 -8.25 -42.17 35.45
N ASP A 836 -7.06 -41.63 35.14
CA ASP A 836 -5.80 -42.00 35.82
C ASP A 836 -5.20 -40.90 36.73
N ARG A 837 -5.63 -39.62 36.63
CA ARG A 837 -5.18 -38.51 37.50
C ARG A 837 -6.21 -37.37 37.57
N GLY A 838 -6.76 -37.07 38.73
CA GLY A 838 -7.53 -35.84 38.98
C GLY A 838 -6.64 -34.62 39.28
N GLY A 839 -7.20 -33.42 39.11
CA GLY A 839 -6.49 -32.16 39.36
C GLY A 839 -7.22 -30.93 38.84
N ALA A 840 -6.52 -29.80 38.73
CA ALA A 840 -7.03 -28.59 38.09
C ALA A 840 -5.92 -27.80 37.37
N VAL A 841 -6.27 -27.06 36.32
CA VAL A 841 -5.42 -26.07 35.65
C VAL A 841 -5.92 -24.67 36.00
N ILE A 842 -5.03 -23.85 36.53
CA ILE A 842 -5.30 -22.47 36.92
C ILE A 842 -4.63 -21.55 35.90
N ARG A 843 -5.40 -20.62 35.35
CA ARG A 843 -4.94 -19.54 34.49
C ARG A 843 -5.10 -18.21 35.19
N LEU A 844 -4.03 -17.41 35.22
CA LEU A 844 -4.01 -16.06 35.76
C LEU A 844 -3.57 -15.09 34.66
N ASP A 845 -4.42 -14.13 34.34
CA ASP A 845 -4.17 -13.08 33.35
C ASP A 845 -4.07 -11.72 34.05
N ASP A 846 -2.96 -10.98 33.87
CA ASP A 846 -2.82 -9.61 34.39
C ASP A 846 -3.53 -8.64 33.44
N VAL A 847 -4.66 -8.09 33.88
CA VAL A 847 -5.49 -7.15 33.12
C VAL A 847 -5.29 -5.70 33.55
N THR A 848 -4.25 -5.41 34.34
CA THR A 848 -4.04 -4.08 34.94
C THR A 848 -3.88 -2.97 33.88
N GLU A 849 -3.05 -3.18 32.86
CA GLU A 849 -2.85 -2.18 31.81
C GLU A 849 -4.06 -2.07 30.88
N GLN A 850 -4.77 -3.16 30.62
CA GLN A 850 -6.00 -3.15 29.83
C GLN A 850 -7.11 -2.35 30.52
N MET A 851 -7.35 -2.61 31.82
CA MET A 851 -8.29 -1.85 32.65
C MET A 851 -7.95 -0.35 32.68
N ARG A 852 -6.65 -0.04 32.75
CA ARG A 852 -6.17 1.35 32.76
C ARG A 852 -6.40 2.05 31.42
N ILE A 853 -6.14 1.38 30.30
CA ILE A 853 -6.40 1.89 28.96
C ILE A 853 -7.90 2.08 28.75
N GLU A 854 -8.72 1.15 29.23
CA GLU A 854 -10.18 1.24 29.13
C GLU A 854 -10.73 2.45 29.91
N GLU A 855 -10.27 2.68 31.14
CA GLU A 855 -10.61 3.90 31.91
C GLU A 855 -10.15 5.18 31.20
N MET A 856 -8.93 5.18 30.64
CA MET A 856 -8.40 6.32 29.87
C MET A 856 -9.24 6.58 28.60
N MET A 857 -9.66 5.53 27.90
CA MET A 857 -10.48 5.62 26.70
C MET A 857 -11.86 6.19 27.02
N ILE A 858 -12.49 5.75 28.12
CA ILE A 858 -13.77 6.29 28.59
C ILE A 858 -13.65 7.79 28.92
N GLN A 859 -12.54 8.22 29.52
CA GLN A 859 -12.30 9.65 29.79
C GLN A 859 -12.06 10.45 28.51
N SER A 860 -11.29 9.90 27.57
CA SER A 860 -11.04 10.51 26.25
C SER A 860 -12.34 10.67 25.45
N GLU A 861 -13.21 9.65 25.44
CA GLU A 861 -14.51 9.69 24.76
C GLU A 861 -15.43 10.77 25.35
N LYS A 862 -15.48 10.90 26.69
CA LYS A 862 -16.22 11.99 27.36
C LYS A 862 -15.68 13.36 26.95
N MET A 863 -14.36 13.53 26.84
CA MET A 863 -13.72 14.79 26.43
C MET A 863 -14.00 15.14 24.96
N LEU A 864 -13.93 14.16 24.06
CA LEU A 864 -14.24 14.32 22.64
C LEU A 864 -15.70 14.71 22.42
N SER A 865 -16.63 14.15 23.21
CA SER A 865 -18.04 14.51 23.17
C SER A 865 -18.29 15.98 23.57
N VAL A 866 -17.60 16.46 24.62
CA VAL A 866 -17.67 17.87 25.04
C VAL A 866 -17.08 18.79 23.97
N GLY A 867 -15.97 18.42 23.34
CA GLY A 867 -15.34 19.17 22.25
C GLY A 867 -16.24 19.34 21.01
N GLY A 868 -16.93 18.27 20.60
CA GLY A 868 -17.85 18.29 19.45
C GLY A 868 -19.06 19.20 19.63
N LEU A 869 -19.59 19.33 20.85
CA LEU A 869 -20.69 20.26 21.18
C LEU A 869 -20.19 21.70 21.37
N ALA A 870 -18.97 21.88 21.89
CA ALA A 870 -18.38 23.18 22.16
C ALA A 870 -18.20 24.05 20.91
N ALA A 871 -17.78 23.46 19.79
CA ALA A 871 -17.44 24.21 18.57
C ALA A 871 -18.64 24.97 17.98
N GLY A 872 -19.82 24.37 17.98
CA GLY A 872 -21.05 25.01 17.51
C GLY A 872 -21.56 26.06 18.49
N MET A 873 -21.61 25.72 19.78
CA MET A 873 -22.10 26.62 20.83
C MET A 873 -21.20 27.85 21.01
N ALA A 874 -19.90 27.72 20.80
CA ALA A 874 -18.96 28.81 21.02
C ALA A 874 -19.16 29.98 20.06
N HIS A 875 -19.43 29.72 18.79
CA HIS A 875 -19.70 30.79 17.82
C HIS A 875 -21.02 31.51 18.15
N GLU A 876 -22.02 30.78 18.64
CA GLU A 876 -23.32 31.35 19.02
C GLU A 876 -23.28 32.14 20.33
N ILE A 877 -22.39 31.77 21.27
CA ILE A 877 -22.22 32.46 22.56
C ILE A 877 -21.26 33.66 22.44
N ASN A 878 -20.19 33.55 21.64
CA ASN A 878 -19.22 34.63 21.48
C ASN A 878 -19.80 35.85 20.75
N ASN A 879 -20.73 35.66 19.82
CA ASN A 879 -21.37 36.76 19.10
C ASN A 879 -22.12 37.76 20.01
N PRO A 880 -23.08 37.33 20.86
CA PRO A 880 -23.76 38.23 21.79
C PRO A 880 -22.81 38.75 22.88
N LEU A 881 -21.86 37.93 23.36
CA LEU A 881 -20.88 38.37 24.35
C LEU A 881 -19.98 39.48 23.84
N ALA A 882 -19.46 39.36 22.61
CA ALA A 882 -18.66 40.39 21.97
C ALA A 882 -19.47 41.69 21.83
N GLY A 883 -20.75 41.60 21.45
CA GLY A 883 -21.65 42.75 21.41
C GLY A 883 -21.85 43.41 22.78
N MET A 884 -22.05 42.63 23.84
CA MET A 884 -22.21 43.15 25.21
C MET A 884 -20.93 43.82 25.72
N ILE A 885 -19.78 43.18 25.54
CA ILE A 885 -18.47 43.73 25.94
C ILE A 885 -18.17 45.01 25.17
N GLN A 886 -18.35 45.01 23.86
CA GLN A 886 -18.09 46.17 23.00
C GLN A 886 -19.01 47.35 23.34
N ASN A 887 -20.30 47.11 23.58
CA ASN A 887 -21.22 48.16 24.01
C ASN A 887 -20.85 48.73 25.39
N ALA A 888 -20.46 47.88 26.34
CA ALA A 888 -19.99 48.33 27.65
C ALA A 888 -18.70 49.17 27.52
N GLU A 889 -17.75 48.75 26.68
CA GLU A 889 -16.50 49.47 26.39
C GLU A 889 -16.78 50.83 25.72
N VAL A 890 -17.68 50.87 24.74
CA VAL A 890 -18.09 52.11 24.06
C VAL A 890 -18.78 53.06 25.03
N LEU A 891 -19.66 52.57 25.91
CA LEU A 891 -20.30 53.38 26.95
C LEU A 891 -19.26 53.94 27.92
N LEU A 892 -18.33 53.13 28.41
CA LEU A 892 -17.23 53.59 29.28
C LEU A 892 -16.40 54.69 28.59
N ASN A 893 -16.06 54.51 27.31
CA ASN A 893 -15.29 55.50 26.54
C ASN A 893 -16.10 56.78 26.27
N ARG A 894 -17.38 56.67 25.89
CA ARG A 894 -18.26 57.82 25.65
C ARG A 894 -18.67 58.55 26.94
N LEU A 895 -18.43 57.96 28.10
CA LEU A 895 -18.62 58.60 29.40
C LEU A 895 -17.32 59.20 29.96
N SER A 896 -16.21 59.17 29.19
CA SER A 896 -14.94 59.78 29.59
C SER A 896 -14.95 61.32 29.45
N GLU A 897 -14.19 61.98 30.33
CA GLU A 897 -14.16 63.45 30.47
C GLU A 897 -13.48 64.17 29.29
N ASN A 898 -12.66 63.47 28.50
CA ASN A 898 -11.72 64.11 27.57
C ASN A 898 -12.12 64.02 26.10
N LEU A 899 -13.32 63.52 25.78
CA LEU A 899 -13.78 63.47 24.40
C LEU A 899 -14.30 64.84 23.94
N PRO A 900 -13.74 65.42 22.84
CA PRO A 900 -14.18 66.71 22.32
C PRO A 900 -15.69 66.76 22.00
N ALA A 901 -16.27 65.62 21.60
CA ALA A 901 -17.70 65.50 21.34
C ALA A 901 -18.56 65.68 22.61
N ASN A 902 -18.10 65.17 23.75
CA ASN A 902 -18.79 65.31 25.04
C ASN A 902 -18.71 66.75 25.55
N LEU A 903 -17.53 67.36 25.47
CA LEU A 903 -17.30 68.76 25.86
C LEU A 903 -18.16 69.73 25.04
N LYS A 904 -18.25 69.48 23.72
CA LYS A 904 -19.08 70.27 22.81
C LYS A 904 -20.56 70.19 23.18
N GLU A 905 -21.07 69.00 23.45
CA GLU A 905 -22.49 68.81 23.74
C GLU A 905 -22.88 69.27 25.15
N ALA A 906 -22.01 69.06 26.14
CA ALA A 906 -22.18 69.60 27.48
C ALA A 906 -22.23 71.14 27.47
N SER A 907 -21.39 71.79 26.67
CA SER A 907 -21.41 73.25 26.46
C SER A 907 -22.70 73.73 25.80
N ASN A 908 -23.18 73.03 24.76
CA ASN A 908 -24.45 73.35 24.09
C ASN A 908 -25.65 73.32 25.05
N LEU A 909 -25.63 72.41 26.04
CA LEU A 909 -26.72 72.18 26.97
C LEU A 909 -26.52 72.86 28.34
N GLY A 910 -25.41 73.58 28.54
CA GLY A 910 -25.08 74.25 29.80
C GLY A 910 -24.83 73.29 30.97
N MET A 911 -24.37 72.07 30.71
CA MET A 911 -24.12 71.04 31.72
C MET A 911 -22.65 70.96 32.12
N ASP A 912 -22.39 70.73 33.41
CA ASP A 912 -21.06 70.41 33.93
C ASP A 912 -20.82 68.88 33.92
N LEU A 913 -19.83 68.44 33.15
CA LEU A 913 -19.45 67.02 33.04
C LEU A 913 -18.91 66.45 34.36
N GLY A 914 -18.29 67.29 35.20
CA GLY A 914 -17.80 66.85 36.52
C GLY A 914 -18.94 66.42 37.44
N SER A 915 -20.02 67.19 37.46
CA SER A 915 -21.24 66.88 38.21
C SER A 915 -21.94 65.59 37.72
N ILE A 916 -21.96 65.35 36.40
CA ILE A 916 -22.53 64.13 35.81
C ILE A 916 -21.71 62.90 36.20
N LYS A 917 -20.38 63.00 36.19
CA LYS A 917 -19.50 61.91 36.61
C LYS A 917 -19.67 61.59 38.09
N ALA A 918 -19.70 62.60 38.96
CA ALA A 918 -19.94 62.41 40.40
C ALA A 918 -21.29 61.73 40.66
N TYR A 919 -22.32 62.08 39.89
CA TYR A 919 -23.60 61.38 39.92
C TYR A 919 -23.46 59.90 39.49
N MET A 920 -22.76 59.62 38.40
CA MET A 920 -22.55 58.25 37.90
C MET A 920 -21.72 57.38 38.86
N GLU A 921 -20.71 57.96 39.50
CA GLU A 921 -19.89 57.30 40.53
C GLU A 921 -20.73 56.99 41.77
N ASN A 922 -21.46 57.98 42.31
CA ASN A 922 -22.32 57.79 43.49
C ASN A 922 -23.48 56.81 43.25
N ARG A 923 -23.95 56.69 41.99
CA ARG A 923 -24.96 55.72 41.58
C ARG A 923 -24.38 54.37 41.18
N GLY A 924 -23.06 54.21 41.20
CA GLY A 924 -22.36 52.95 40.89
C GLY A 924 -22.43 52.53 39.41
N ILE A 925 -22.71 53.45 38.49
CA ILE A 925 -22.90 53.15 37.06
C ILE A 925 -21.61 52.61 36.42
N PHE A 926 -20.46 53.22 36.74
CA PHE A 926 -19.16 52.73 36.25
C PHE A 926 -18.85 51.32 36.75
N THR A 927 -19.22 51.00 37.99
CA THR A 927 -19.06 49.67 38.57
C THR A 927 -19.94 48.64 37.85
N MET A 928 -21.18 48.98 37.52
CA MET A 928 -22.08 48.10 36.76
C MET A 928 -21.55 47.81 35.35
N LEU A 929 -21.06 48.84 34.64
CA LEU A 929 -20.49 48.69 33.29
C LEU A 929 -19.20 47.84 33.32
N ASN A 930 -18.32 48.06 34.30
CA ASN A 930 -17.13 47.23 34.49
C ASN A 930 -17.51 45.78 34.84
N ASN A 931 -18.54 45.55 35.66
CA ASN A 931 -19.01 44.20 35.98
C ASN A 931 -19.56 43.46 34.76
N ILE A 932 -20.30 44.15 33.87
CA ILE A 932 -20.77 43.58 32.59
C ILE A 932 -19.58 43.17 31.74
N ARG A 933 -18.58 44.04 31.61
CA ARG A 933 -17.36 43.77 30.85
C ARG A 933 -16.57 42.58 31.43
N GLU A 934 -16.28 42.57 32.72
CA GLU A 934 -15.55 41.48 33.39
C GLU A 934 -16.29 40.14 33.31
N SER A 935 -17.62 40.16 33.41
CA SER A 935 -18.44 38.94 33.29
C SER A 935 -18.46 38.44 31.85
N GLY A 936 -18.55 39.34 30.87
CA GLY A 936 -18.48 39.00 29.46
C GLY A 936 -17.12 38.43 29.06
N GLN A 937 -16.03 39.05 29.51
CA GLN A 937 -14.67 38.57 29.28
C GLN A 937 -14.43 37.19 29.92
N ARG A 938 -14.95 36.95 31.13
CA ARG A 938 -14.90 35.62 31.76
C ARG A 938 -15.69 34.58 30.98
N ALA A 939 -16.89 34.90 30.52
CA ALA A 939 -17.68 33.98 29.71
C ALA A 939 -16.98 33.66 28.38
N ALA A 940 -16.38 34.65 27.71
CA ALA A 940 -15.59 34.45 26.49
C ALA A 940 -14.37 33.55 26.75
N ALA A 941 -13.65 33.74 27.85
CA ALA A 941 -12.52 32.89 28.23
C ALA A 941 -12.94 31.43 28.54
N ILE A 942 -14.12 31.22 29.13
CA ILE A 942 -14.66 29.86 29.35
C ILE A 942 -14.94 29.18 28.00
N VAL A 943 -15.59 29.90 27.09
CA VAL A 943 -15.90 29.42 25.75
C VAL A 943 -14.63 29.12 24.94
N ASP A 944 -13.60 29.95 25.06
CA ASP A 944 -12.33 29.77 24.35
C ASP A 944 -11.54 28.57 24.88
N ASN A 945 -11.52 28.36 26.21
CA ASN A 945 -11.01 27.13 26.81
C ASN A 945 -11.79 25.89 26.34
N MET A 946 -13.11 26.02 26.16
CA MET A 946 -13.96 24.94 25.64
C MET A 946 -13.66 24.65 24.15
N LEU A 947 -13.36 25.68 23.35
CA LEU A 947 -12.93 25.56 21.95
C LEU A 947 -11.55 24.93 21.80
N GLY A 948 -10.65 25.14 22.76
CA GLY A 948 -9.32 24.54 22.82
C GLY A 948 -9.35 23.00 22.74
N PHE A 949 -10.45 22.37 23.18
CA PHE A 949 -10.65 20.91 23.08
C PHE A 949 -11.05 20.43 21.68
N SER A 950 -11.68 21.29 20.86
CA SER A 950 -12.21 20.90 19.55
C SER A 950 -11.22 21.16 18.41
N ARG A 951 -10.30 22.11 18.58
CA ARG A 951 -9.36 22.51 17.53
C ARG A 951 -8.10 21.63 17.62
N LYS A 952 -7.87 20.81 16.60
CA LYS A 952 -6.51 20.30 16.30
C LYS A 952 -5.67 21.48 15.81
N THR A 953 -5.04 22.18 16.74
CA THR A 953 -4.04 23.19 16.37
C THR A 953 -2.78 22.44 15.93
N GLU A 954 -2.36 22.61 14.68
CA GLU A 954 -1.01 22.23 14.24
C GLU A 954 -0.02 23.13 15.00
N SER A 955 0.42 22.68 16.16
CA SER A 955 1.46 23.31 16.97
C SER A 955 2.79 22.63 16.70
N LEU A 956 3.83 23.41 16.48
CA LEU A 956 5.20 22.91 16.36
C LEU A 956 5.69 22.45 17.74
N PHE A 957 5.81 21.13 17.91
CA PHE A 957 6.55 20.54 19.02
C PHE A 957 8.02 20.89 18.84
N LEU A 958 8.61 21.58 19.82
CA LEU A 958 10.03 21.92 19.80
C LEU A 958 10.69 21.40 21.08
N ALA A 959 11.98 21.12 20.99
CA ALA A 959 12.79 20.72 22.13
C ALA A 959 12.97 21.91 23.08
N HIS A 960 12.40 21.83 24.28
CA HIS A 960 12.46 22.87 25.31
C HIS A 960 13.16 22.38 26.57
N ASP A 961 13.86 23.29 27.24
CA ASP A 961 14.36 23.09 28.60
C ASP A 961 13.21 23.31 29.60
N LEU A 962 12.76 22.23 30.25
CA LEU A 962 11.67 22.30 31.23
C LEU A 962 12.04 23.12 32.47
N LYS A 963 13.33 23.19 32.85
CA LYS A 963 13.78 24.02 33.98
C LYS A 963 13.53 25.50 33.68
N ALA A 964 13.98 25.96 32.51
CA ALA A 964 13.74 27.32 32.05
C ALA A 964 12.24 27.62 31.88
N LEU A 965 11.46 26.64 31.43
CA LEU A 965 10.02 26.78 31.25
C LEU A 965 9.26 26.94 32.57
N VAL A 966 9.60 26.14 33.59
CA VAL A 966 9.04 26.24 34.94
C VAL A 966 9.38 27.60 35.56
N GLU A 967 10.64 28.04 35.49
CA GLU A 967 11.05 29.35 36.04
C GLU A 967 10.32 30.51 35.37
N LYS A 968 10.23 30.51 34.04
CA LYS A 968 9.46 31.52 33.30
C LYS A 968 7.99 31.53 33.69
N THR A 969 7.42 30.38 34.02
CA THR A 969 6.03 30.27 34.47
C THR A 969 5.85 30.83 35.88
N LEU A 970 6.81 30.59 36.78
CA LEU A 970 6.82 31.16 38.12
C LEU A 970 6.92 32.69 38.09
N GLU A 971 7.75 33.24 37.20
CA GLU A 971 7.83 34.69 36.97
C GLU A 971 6.47 35.25 36.52
N LEU A 972 5.81 34.61 35.55
CA LEU A 972 4.48 35.00 35.10
C LEU A 972 3.45 34.95 36.24
N ALA A 973 3.40 33.86 37.01
CA ALA A 973 2.51 33.71 38.15
C ALA A 973 2.75 34.77 39.25
N SER A 974 4.00 35.22 39.41
CA SER A 974 4.36 36.27 40.38
C SER A 974 3.97 37.69 39.95
N SER A 975 3.69 37.89 38.65
CA SER A 975 3.31 39.18 38.05
C SER A 975 1.79 39.42 38.02
N ASP A 976 0.98 38.36 38.16
CA ASP A 976 -0.48 38.39 38.10
C ASP A 976 -1.07 38.84 39.47
N TYR A 977 -0.99 40.14 39.77
CA TYR A 977 -1.49 40.74 41.02
C TYR A 977 -2.97 41.13 40.89
N ASP A 978 -3.88 40.28 41.36
CA ASP A 978 -5.33 40.53 41.32
C ASP A 978 -5.85 41.03 42.69
N LEU A 979 -6.15 42.34 42.78
CA LEU A 979 -6.59 43.06 43.98
C LEU A 979 -7.95 42.60 44.56
N LYS A 980 -8.66 41.65 43.93
CA LYS A 980 -10.03 41.23 44.29
C LYS A 980 -10.16 39.88 45.01
N ARG A 981 -9.08 39.09 45.19
CA ARG A 981 -9.18 37.71 45.72
C ARG A 981 -8.14 37.40 46.79
N ASP A 982 -8.27 37.93 48.02
CA ASP A 982 -7.69 37.54 49.34
C ASP A 982 -6.38 36.70 49.47
N TYR A 983 -5.55 36.53 48.44
CA TYR A 983 -4.27 35.81 48.48
C TYR A 983 -3.24 36.49 47.58
N ASP A 984 -2.00 36.58 48.07
CA ASP A 984 -0.88 37.19 47.38
C ASP A 984 0.15 36.10 47.07
N PHE A 985 0.31 35.78 45.77
CA PHE A 985 1.24 34.72 45.32
C PHE A 985 2.69 35.02 45.74
N LYS A 986 3.05 36.30 45.95
CA LYS A 986 4.39 36.71 46.42
C LYS A 986 4.68 36.32 47.87
N LYS A 987 3.65 35.98 48.66
CA LYS A 987 3.79 35.54 50.05
C LYS A 987 3.95 34.03 50.19
N ILE A 988 3.87 33.27 49.10
CA ILE A 988 4.01 31.82 49.08
C ILE A 988 5.49 31.47 48.88
N LYS A 989 6.05 30.62 49.75
CA LYS A 989 7.42 30.11 49.60
C LYS A 989 7.47 29.13 48.43
N ILE A 990 8.52 29.18 47.59
CA ILE A 990 8.72 28.24 46.48
C ILE A 990 10.04 27.50 46.68
N GLU A 991 9.96 26.20 46.91
CA GLU A 991 11.09 25.27 47.00
C GLU A 991 11.29 24.54 45.66
N ARG A 992 12.55 24.40 45.25
CA ARG A 992 12.94 23.85 43.94
C ARG A 992 13.88 22.69 44.13
N GLU A 993 13.54 21.54 43.57
CA GLU A 993 14.35 20.33 43.58
C GLU A 993 14.52 19.84 42.13
N PHE A 994 15.40 20.51 41.38
CA PHE A 994 15.66 20.17 39.98
C PHE A 994 16.94 19.35 39.85
N GLU A 995 16.85 18.20 39.19
CA GLU A 995 18.01 17.39 38.83
C GLU A 995 18.88 18.12 37.78
N ASP A 996 20.20 18.03 37.91
CA ASP A 996 21.13 18.63 36.95
C ASP A 996 21.30 17.74 35.71
N GLY A 997 21.39 18.34 34.52
CA GLY A 997 21.60 17.61 33.26
C GLY A 997 20.35 16.96 32.65
N LEU A 998 19.16 17.53 32.91
CA LEU A 998 17.90 17.07 32.32
C LEU A 998 17.90 17.18 30.77
N PRO A 999 17.38 16.17 30.05
CA PRO A 999 17.28 16.22 28.59
C PRO A 999 16.20 17.21 28.14
N LEU A 1000 16.37 17.76 26.93
CA LEU A 1000 15.35 18.60 26.31
C LEU A 1000 14.09 17.76 26.00
N VAL A 1001 12.93 18.32 26.30
CA VAL A 1001 11.63 17.67 26.09
C VAL A 1001 10.93 18.31 24.92
N GLU A 1002 10.49 17.49 23.96
CA GLU A 1002 9.73 17.94 22.81
C GLU A 1002 8.30 18.26 23.25
N CYS A 1003 7.99 19.54 23.43
CA CYS A 1003 6.69 19.97 23.93
C CYS A 1003 6.29 21.34 23.36
N GLU A 1004 5.00 21.66 23.48
CA GLU A 1004 4.50 23.00 23.19
C GLU A 1004 4.56 23.84 24.48
N ALA A 1005 5.53 24.76 24.54
CA ALA A 1005 5.81 25.57 25.73
C ALA A 1005 4.58 26.28 26.30
N THR A 1006 3.72 26.86 25.45
CA THR A 1006 2.50 27.57 25.84
C THR A 1006 1.50 26.67 26.57
N ASN A 1007 1.34 25.42 26.13
CA ASN A 1007 0.44 24.48 26.78
C ASN A 1007 0.98 24.02 28.13
N ILE A 1008 2.26 23.68 28.21
CA ILE A 1008 2.88 23.26 29.47
C ILE A 1008 2.85 24.42 30.49
N GLN A 1009 3.08 25.65 30.03
CA GLN A 1009 2.89 26.86 30.85
C GLN A 1009 1.45 27.00 31.34
N GLN A 1010 0.45 26.76 30.49
CA GLN A 1010 -0.96 26.77 30.88
C GLN A 1010 -1.28 25.71 31.94
N VAL A 1011 -0.74 24.49 31.80
CA VAL A 1011 -0.88 23.43 32.81
C VAL A 1011 -0.31 23.89 34.15
N LEU A 1012 0.91 24.37 34.15
CA LEU A 1012 1.61 24.85 35.34
C LEU A 1012 0.86 26.02 36.01
N LEU A 1013 0.41 27.01 35.25
CA LEU A 1013 -0.37 28.14 35.77
C LEU A 1013 -1.68 27.68 36.41
N ASN A 1014 -2.37 26.71 35.81
CA ASN A 1014 -3.61 26.15 36.37
C ASN A 1014 -3.35 25.46 37.72
N LEU A 1015 -2.27 24.68 37.82
CA LEU A 1015 -1.89 23.98 39.06
C LEU A 1015 -1.50 24.97 40.16
N LEU A 1016 -0.63 25.92 39.85
CA LEU A 1016 -0.16 26.95 40.78
C LEU A 1016 -1.32 27.83 41.29
N LYS A 1017 -2.26 28.19 40.41
CA LYS A 1017 -3.44 28.97 40.81
C LYS A 1017 -4.37 28.18 41.73
N ASN A 1018 -4.57 26.89 41.46
CA ASN A 1018 -5.41 26.03 42.30
C ASN A 1018 -4.77 25.80 43.67
N GLY A 1019 -3.48 25.52 43.72
CA GLY A 1019 -2.73 25.35 44.98
C GLY A 1019 -2.70 26.63 45.80
N ALA A 1020 -2.52 27.81 45.18
CA ALA A 1020 -2.50 29.08 45.89
C ALA A 1020 -3.83 29.37 46.60
N VAL A 1021 -4.97 29.07 45.95
CA VAL A 1021 -6.29 29.20 46.57
C VAL A 1021 -6.46 28.18 47.71
N ALA A 1022 -6.06 26.92 47.51
CA ALA A 1022 -6.19 25.88 48.53
C ALA A 1022 -5.33 26.15 49.79
N MET A 1023 -4.20 26.85 49.62
CA MET A 1023 -3.35 27.30 50.72
C MET A 1023 -3.93 28.54 51.43
N ALA A 1024 -4.58 29.45 50.71
CA ALA A 1024 -5.22 30.62 51.31
C ALA A 1024 -6.41 30.26 52.23
N GLU A 1025 -7.11 29.17 51.92
CA GLU A 1025 -8.22 28.64 52.72
C GLU A 1025 -7.76 27.83 53.95
N LYS A 1026 -6.45 27.59 54.11
CA LYS A 1026 -5.88 26.83 55.23
C LYS A 1026 -5.33 27.75 56.31
N THR A 1027 -5.75 27.53 57.56
CA THR A 1027 -5.10 28.15 58.72
C THR A 1027 -3.92 27.29 59.17
N TYR A 1028 -2.71 27.80 59.02
CA TYR A 1028 -1.48 27.09 59.40
C TYR A 1028 -1.22 27.23 60.90
N SER A 1029 -1.21 26.11 61.63
CA SER A 1029 -0.84 26.07 63.05
C SER A 1029 0.67 26.18 63.29
N ALA A 1030 1.48 25.74 62.33
CA ALA A 1030 2.92 25.96 62.23
C ALA A 1030 3.35 25.88 60.74
N GLY A 1031 4.18 26.82 60.27
CA GLY A 1031 4.64 26.92 58.89
C GLY A 1031 3.96 28.03 58.06
N GLN A 1032 4.39 28.19 56.82
CA GLN A 1032 3.85 29.16 55.85
C GLN A 1032 3.40 28.44 54.56
N PRO A 1033 2.51 29.04 53.75
CA PRO A 1033 2.16 28.52 52.42
C PRO A 1033 3.40 28.23 51.60
N CYS A 1034 3.51 27.01 51.06
CA CYS A 1034 4.70 26.57 50.33
C CYS A 1034 4.33 25.68 49.14
N PHE A 1035 4.93 25.97 47.99
CA PHE A 1035 5.02 25.08 46.85
C PHE A 1035 6.37 24.38 46.81
N THR A 1036 6.39 23.10 46.48
CA THR A 1036 7.61 22.35 46.18
C THR A 1036 7.53 21.81 44.75
N LEU A 1037 8.49 22.21 43.90
CA LEU A 1037 8.56 21.83 42.50
C LEU A 1037 9.75 20.89 42.29
N ARG A 1038 9.50 19.69 41.75
CA ARG A 1038 10.56 18.71 41.48
C ARG A 1038 10.65 18.37 40.00
N LEU A 1039 11.86 18.28 39.47
CA LEU A 1039 12.13 17.82 38.10
C LEU A 1039 13.18 16.72 38.14
N LYS A 1040 12.84 15.53 37.63
CA LYS A 1040 13.75 14.36 37.59
C LYS A 1040 13.60 13.57 36.30
N LYS A 1041 14.68 12.91 35.85
CA LYS A 1041 14.62 11.96 34.73
C LYS A 1041 14.20 10.58 35.24
N GLU A 1042 13.23 9.95 34.59
CA GLU A 1042 12.73 8.62 34.94
C GLU A 1042 12.58 7.78 33.65
N GLY A 1043 13.62 7.01 33.32
CA GLY A 1043 13.69 6.25 32.06
C GLY A 1043 13.71 7.15 30.82
N ASP A 1044 12.77 6.91 29.89
CA ASP A 1044 12.55 7.70 28.67
C ASP A 1044 11.58 8.87 28.88
N MET A 1045 11.31 9.25 30.14
CA MET A 1045 10.41 10.36 30.50
C MET A 1045 11.10 11.35 31.45
N VAL A 1046 10.65 12.60 31.45
CA VAL A 1046 10.92 13.59 32.50
C VAL A 1046 9.70 13.70 33.41
N ARG A 1047 9.92 13.56 34.71
CA ARG A 1047 8.92 13.71 35.77
C ARG A 1047 8.97 15.11 36.36
N LEU A 1048 7.85 15.80 36.31
CA LEU A 1048 7.58 17.11 36.91
C LEU A 1048 6.55 16.95 38.03
N GLU A 1049 6.91 17.36 39.23
CA GLU A 1049 6.01 17.37 40.39
C GLU A 1049 5.70 18.80 40.83
N VAL A 1050 4.43 19.05 41.11
CA VAL A 1050 3.93 20.29 41.72
C VAL A 1050 3.21 19.93 43.01
N GLU A 1051 3.86 20.16 44.14
CA GLU A 1051 3.33 19.89 45.48
C GLU A 1051 2.93 21.19 46.19
N ASP A 1052 1.72 21.21 46.74
CA ASP A 1052 1.24 22.27 47.64
C ASP A 1052 0.98 21.72 49.04
N ASN A 1053 1.15 22.57 50.06
CA ASN A 1053 0.88 22.23 51.46
C ASN A 1053 -0.52 22.67 51.95
N GLY A 1054 -1.50 22.79 51.05
CA GLY A 1054 -2.86 23.26 51.31
C GLY A 1054 -3.75 22.25 52.03
N ASN A 1055 -5.08 22.40 51.90
CA ASN A 1055 -6.07 21.58 52.61
C ASN A 1055 -6.18 20.14 52.11
N GLY A 1056 -5.57 19.79 50.97
CA GLY A 1056 -5.69 18.47 50.36
C GLY A 1056 -7.13 18.10 49.97
N MET A 1057 -7.33 16.86 49.50
CA MET A 1057 -8.61 16.39 48.97
C MET A 1057 -9.04 15.04 49.58
N PRO A 1058 -10.33 14.88 49.94
CA PRO A 1058 -10.94 13.59 50.20
C PRO A 1058 -10.88 12.63 48.98
N GLU A 1059 -10.98 11.32 49.22
CA GLU A 1059 -10.80 10.32 48.17
C GLU A 1059 -11.86 10.40 47.04
N ASP A 1060 -13.09 10.74 47.38
CA ASP A 1060 -14.20 10.95 46.45
C ASP A 1060 -13.97 12.18 45.54
N VAL A 1061 -13.40 13.25 46.08
CA VAL A 1061 -12.99 14.44 45.31
C VAL A 1061 -11.79 14.12 44.43
N ARG A 1062 -10.78 13.40 44.96
CA ARG A 1062 -9.56 13.02 44.25
C ARG A 1062 -9.86 12.20 42.99
N LYS A 1063 -10.79 11.24 43.07
CA LYS A 1063 -11.20 10.40 41.93
C LYS A 1063 -11.87 11.19 40.80
N ARG A 1064 -12.46 12.34 41.13
CA ARG A 1064 -13.27 13.16 40.23
C ARG A 1064 -12.59 14.45 39.79
N VAL A 1065 -11.38 14.72 40.29
CA VAL A 1065 -10.74 16.04 40.13
C VAL A 1065 -10.40 16.39 38.67
N PHE A 1066 -10.26 15.39 37.81
CA PHE A 1066 -10.05 15.56 36.38
C PHE A 1066 -11.35 15.50 35.55
N GLU A 1067 -12.51 15.30 36.20
CA GLU A 1067 -13.81 15.37 35.51
C GLU A 1067 -14.10 16.81 35.04
N PRO A 1068 -14.55 17.00 33.78
CA PRO A 1068 -14.93 18.31 33.28
C PRO A 1068 -16.08 18.92 34.10
N PHE A 1069 -15.99 20.23 34.37
CA PHE A 1069 -16.97 21.00 35.15
C PHE A 1069 -17.07 20.61 36.64
N PHE A 1070 -16.23 19.70 37.12
CA PHE A 1070 -16.19 19.37 38.54
C PHE A 1070 -15.44 20.46 39.33
N THR A 1071 -16.10 21.02 40.34
CA THR A 1071 -15.52 22.02 41.23
C THR A 1071 -16.06 21.87 42.64
N THR A 1072 -15.19 22.04 43.64
CA THR A 1072 -15.56 22.09 45.06
C THR A 1072 -15.88 23.51 45.54
N LYS A 1073 -15.67 24.52 44.68
CA LYS A 1073 -15.90 25.96 44.98
C LYS A 1073 -17.36 26.37 44.72
N GLY A 1074 -17.84 27.40 45.43
CA GLY A 1074 -19.21 27.92 45.31
C GLY A 1074 -19.57 28.40 43.89
N VAL A 1075 -20.87 28.50 43.60
CA VAL A 1075 -21.40 28.87 42.27
C VAL A 1075 -20.77 30.19 41.79
N GLY A 1076 -20.03 30.14 40.68
CA GLY A 1076 -19.36 31.29 40.06
C GLY A 1076 -17.89 31.53 40.47
N GLN A 1077 -17.32 30.75 41.39
CA GLN A 1077 -15.93 30.90 41.84
C GLN A 1077 -14.91 30.01 41.10
N GLY A 1078 -15.38 28.95 40.43
CA GLY A 1078 -14.56 28.04 39.64
C GLY A 1078 -15.32 27.47 38.45
N THR A 1079 -14.64 27.30 37.31
CA THR A 1079 -15.22 26.76 36.07
C THR A 1079 -15.23 25.24 36.04
N GLY A 1080 -14.46 24.59 36.93
CA GLY A 1080 -14.28 23.13 36.96
C GLY A 1080 -13.58 22.55 35.72
N LEU A 1081 -13.02 23.40 34.86
CA LEU A 1081 -12.37 22.98 33.60
C LEU A 1081 -10.84 22.98 33.68
N GLY A 1082 -10.24 23.71 34.61
CA GLY A 1082 -8.78 23.92 34.61
C GLY A 1082 -7.97 22.62 34.72
N LEU A 1083 -8.37 21.70 35.61
CA LEU A 1083 -7.66 20.43 35.82
C LEU A 1083 -7.95 19.41 34.71
N SER A 1084 -9.16 19.40 34.15
CA SER A 1084 -9.48 18.55 33.00
C SER A 1084 -8.76 19.01 31.72
N VAL A 1085 -8.61 20.34 31.52
CA VAL A 1085 -7.74 20.91 30.46
C VAL A 1085 -6.30 20.46 30.67
N SER A 1086 -5.78 20.57 31.90
CA SER A 1086 -4.41 20.17 32.20
C SER A 1086 -4.16 18.69 31.90
N TYR A 1087 -5.08 17.82 32.31
CA TYR A 1087 -5.01 16.38 32.04
C TYR A 1087 -4.99 16.10 30.53
N PHE A 1088 -5.90 16.72 29.77
CA PHE A 1088 -5.96 16.56 28.31
C PHE A 1088 -4.69 17.03 27.60
N ILE A 1089 -4.16 18.19 27.97
CA ILE A 1089 -2.92 18.71 27.39
C ILE A 1089 -1.78 17.71 27.56
N ILE A 1090 -1.61 17.14 28.75
CA ILE A 1090 -0.51 16.22 29.05
C ILE A 1090 -0.73 14.87 28.35
N VAL A 1091 -1.91 14.26 28.53
CA VAL A 1091 -2.15 12.87 28.10
C VAL A 1091 -2.40 12.79 26.60
N GLU A 1092 -3.32 13.59 26.06
CA GLU A 1092 -3.71 13.51 24.65
C GLU A 1092 -2.73 14.26 23.74
N LYS A 1093 -2.32 15.47 24.14
CA LYS A 1093 -1.48 16.31 23.28
C LYS A 1093 0.00 15.96 23.36
N HIS A 1094 0.53 15.72 24.55
CA HIS A 1094 1.97 15.46 24.76
C HIS A 1094 2.30 13.98 24.97
N ARG A 1095 1.33 13.07 24.87
CA ARG A 1095 1.50 11.62 25.10
C ARG A 1095 2.17 11.31 26.46
N GLY A 1096 1.92 12.17 27.43
CA GLY A 1096 2.44 12.06 28.78
C GLY A 1096 1.48 11.35 29.72
N ALA A 1097 1.78 11.37 31.01
CA ALA A 1097 0.87 10.92 32.05
C ALA A 1097 0.70 12.01 33.11
N MET A 1098 -0.51 12.15 33.66
CA MET A 1098 -0.78 13.08 34.76
C MET A 1098 -1.50 12.32 35.88
N ARG A 1099 -1.03 12.48 37.12
CA ARG A 1099 -1.58 11.86 38.33
C ARG A 1099 -1.66 12.86 39.46
N VAL A 1100 -2.46 12.53 40.47
CA VAL A 1100 -2.62 13.34 41.68
C VAL A 1100 -2.57 12.46 42.91
N GLU A 1101 -1.75 12.85 43.87
CA GLU A 1101 -1.67 12.29 45.20
C GLU A 1101 -2.13 13.36 46.19
N SER A 1102 -3.11 13.05 47.03
CA SER A 1102 -3.63 14.01 47.99
C SER A 1102 -4.23 13.29 49.19
N LEU A 1103 -4.07 13.90 50.36
CA LEU A 1103 -4.65 13.46 51.62
C LEU A 1103 -5.27 14.67 52.33
N PRO A 1104 -6.47 14.55 52.93
CA PRO A 1104 -7.08 15.64 53.68
C PRO A 1104 -6.15 16.22 54.75
N GLY A 1105 -5.97 17.53 54.73
CA GLY A 1105 -5.13 18.30 55.65
C GLY A 1105 -3.63 18.30 55.35
N LYS A 1106 -3.14 17.43 54.45
CA LYS A 1106 -1.69 17.27 54.17
C LYS A 1106 -1.21 17.93 52.87
N GLY A 1107 -2.11 18.38 52.00
CA GLY A 1107 -1.76 19.02 50.72
C GLY A 1107 -2.01 18.12 49.51
N THR A 1108 -1.53 18.57 48.35
CA THR A 1108 -1.74 17.89 47.06
C THR A 1108 -0.46 17.89 46.23
N THR A 1109 -0.14 16.75 45.64
CA THR A 1109 0.98 16.59 44.70
C THR A 1109 0.44 16.17 43.34
N PHE A 1110 0.65 17.00 42.33
CA PHE A 1110 0.42 16.64 40.95
C PHE A 1110 1.72 16.13 40.32
N ILE A 1111 1.67 14.95 39.70
CA ILE A 1111 2.81 14.28 39.08
C ILE A 1111 2.55 14.22 37.57
N ILE A 1112 3.46 14.79 36.79
CA ILE A 1112 3.38 14.89 35.33
C ILE A 1112 4.60 14.16 34.74
N HIS A 1113 4.38 13.24 33.80
CA HIS A 1113 5.42 12.57 33.03
C HIS A 1113 5.35 13.02 31.57
N LEU A 1114 6.46 13.50 31.02
CA LEU A 1114 6.58 13.91 29.62
C LEU A 1114 7.65 13.08 28.89
N PRO A 1115 7.41 12.61 27.65
CA PRO A 1115 8.36 11.76 26.92
C PRO A 1115 9.60 12.52 26.43
N ILE A 1116 10.75 11.84 26.49
CA ILE A 1116 12.01 12.29 25.90
C ILE A 1116 12.11 11.64 24.53
N THR A 1117 11.81 12.37 23.45
CA THR A 1117 11.94 11.81 22.10
C THR A 1117 13.42 11.56 21.79
N ALA A 1118 13.78 10.32 21.45
CA ALA A 1118 15.10 10.00 20.90
C ALA A 1118 15.27 10.73 19.56
N VAL A 1119 16.39 11.44 19.39
CA VAL A 1119 16.81 12.00 18.10
C VAL A 1119 16.88 10.83 17.10
N ARG A 1120 15.96 10.78 16.14
CA ARG A 1120 16.14 9.98 14.93
C ARG A 1120 17.13 10.73 14.04
N ASP A 1121 18.36 10.21 13.96
CA ASP A 1121 19.30 10.52 12.88
C ASP A 1121 18.73 9.96 11.55
N GLU A 1122 17.79 10.68 10.96
CA GLU A 1122 17.56 10.63 9.52
C GLU A 1122 17.96 12.02 8.98
N PHE A 1123 18.92 12.04 8.04
CA PHE A 1123 19.62 13.20 7.43
C PHE A 1123 20.98 13.60 8.01
N SER A 1124 21.98 12.71 7.92
CA SER A 1124 23.38 13.11 7.70
C SER A 1124 24.18 12.05 6.94
N SER A 1125 24.03 11.99 5.61
CA SER A 1125 25.13 11.62 4.68
C SER A 1125 24.78 11.92 3.22
N LYS A 1126 24.79 13.20 2.84
CA LYS A 1126 25.14 13.60 1.47
C LYS A 1126 26.21 14.69 1.56
N GLN A 1127 27.46 14.26 1.58
CA GLN A 1127 28.57 15.12 1.18
C GLN A 1127 28.54 15.26 -0.35
N SER A 1128 28.46 16.49 -0.83
CA SER A 1128 28.73 16.88 -2.21
C SER A 1128 30.25 16.80 -2.52
N PRO A 1129 30.63 16.64 -3.80
CA PRO A 1129 31.94 16.11 -4.20
C PRO A 1129 33.04 17.18 -4.31
N PRO A 1130 34.32 16.78 -4.28
CA PRO A 1130 35.38 17.52 -4.94
C PRO A 1130 35.87 16.78 -6.20
N ILE A 1131 35.67 17.44 -7.35
CA ILE A 1131 36.13 17.16 -8.73
C ILE A 1131 35.51 15.93 -9.42
#